data_AF-A0A3G2S2X3-F1
#
_entry.id   AF-A0A3G2S2X3-F1
#
_cell.length_a   1.000
_cell.length_b   1.000
_cell.length_c   1.000
_cell.angle_alpha   90.00
_cell.angle_beta   90.00
_cell.angle_gamma   90.00
#
_symmetry.space_group_name_H-M   'P 1'
#
loop_
_entity.id
_entity.type
_entity.pdbx_description
1 polymer ?
#
loop_
_entity_poly.entity_id
_entity_poly.type
_entity_poly.pdbx_seq_one_letter_code
_entity_poly.pdbx_strand_id
1 'polypeptide(L)'
;MNALVVRLQDRTSFASDDQADYAEELAQELIALQSIYGSEQVELKSGPNLGEPITFQVQLPCEDMGHDICIKFQIQLPKGYPNCHEAPQIELVNRFLPPFHTDESVRHAVQDTFSPHGAAPWTQGEPVLFQGIDTAYELVLDWWKTKRRTIPPQQSPLPHAPKPTVTKSPPQRQINLDTLVRSDLISERKSEFLGHAAHITHPDDVPIFLAHILESDKRIQRATHPAIHAWVCRTPDGVFHHALLLFLSYLTLPLLMLFEKPFLLLLVALLGSAVISSEASDHRGLVREIRKRDAASTNPSDLDGKTFDYVIVGGGLAGLTVASRLSENENVTVAVIEAGPAGTSKDLASRIDPPAGNLYNHMLETNMNWKFKTVPQANLGGAVKDFPRGKVLGGSSAVNGLYYVRHSTSEQDAWGEIIGDKNLWGWNNMYRAMKKSENFTDASDEIKKVEHISSEPGSHGTKGPIQVSWPGEIYDSIGAFIKAASKTGAPYVKDPYSGHNIGAYVALETLNPSNWTRSFSRSGYYDPYVYRKNLKVLTGHLVTKVEMEKGQKLAKATGVTYQAKPDGQTYHVKAGREVIMSGGAVNTPQILQLSGIGEKNFLNSKKIDVVVDSPGVGHNLQDHVSGGVQWAPGQNTKIPPTNTNQSPIVNSYTNTAVCYVNGTQGLKDQWTNYLNQVKGNKTKAVNALQAPDVVKKGYELTYSTVLGLIENGVAPLEMLYSLTFGQVMVQTAMQHSFSRGSIMINSTDPFEHPIIDPRYFEQDSDRFMLRSGFKLARNIGQTAPLKSFLGEESVPGNSVQSDEQWDKFIEGRVGTEYHPSGTAAMLPKNKGGVVDKTMKVYGTSNLRVIDASVVPYVVSSHFMSLVYGLAEIGSEIVLDAYNHDMQNKKSSNGGATGGNSQGNSNKGGAADGSSQNSSGKGGAAKGDNQNNSGKGGATKGDNQNNSSKGDGSSARAGATPISILSTLTITSFVTFAYLYSAI
;
A
#
# COMPACT_ATOMS: atom_id res chain seq x y z
N MET A 1 -25.27 -7.88 -13.87
CA MET A 1 -24.26 -6.88 -14.23
C MET A 1 -23.01 -7.50 -14.85
N ASN A 2 -22.29 -8.41 -14.16
CA ASN A 2 -21.03 -9.03 -14.65
C ASN A 2 -21.06 -9.53 -16.11
N ALA A 3 -22.16 -10.15 -16.56
CA ALA A 3 -22.28 -10.64 -17.95
C ALA A 3 -22.35 -9.52 -19.02
N LEU A 4 -22.78 -8.31 -18.64
CA LEU A 4 -22.71 -7.11 -19.49
C LEU A 4 -21.28 -6.58 -19.55
N VAL A 5 -20.60 -6.47 -18.40
CA VAL A 5 -19.18 -6.07 -18.32
C VAL A 5 -18.31 -6.98 -19.20
N VAL A 6 -18.41 -8.31 -19.03
CA VAL A 6 -17.65 -9.28 -19.84
C VAL A 6 -17.93 -9.16 -21.34
N ARG A 7 -19.15 -8.76 -21.73
CA ARG A 7 -19.51 -8.52 -23.13
C ARG A 7 -18.98 -7.18 -23.66
N LEU A 8 -18.98 -6.13 -22.83
CA LEU A 8 -18.44 -4.82 -23.19
C LEU A 8 -16.91 -4.85 -23.38
N GLN A 9 -16.21 -5.71 -22.63
CA GLN A 9 -14.77 -5.91 -22.75
C GLN A 9 -14.35 -6.86 -23.89
N ASP A 10 -15.30 -7.58 -24.51
CA ASP A 10 -15.00 -8.41 -25.69
C ASP A 10 -14.91 -7.53 -26.95
N ARG A 11 -13.71 -7.01 -27.21
CA ARG A 11 -13.43 -6.18 -28.40
C ARG A 11 -13.79 -6.86 -29.73
N THR A 12 -13.93 -8.19 -29.78
CA THR A 12 -14.30 -8.92 -31.01
C THR A 12 -15.81 -8.88 -31.31
N SER A 13 -16.63 -8.40 -30.36
CA SER A 13 -18.07 -8.22 -30.51
C SER A 13 -18.50 -6.91 -31.19
N PHE A 14 -17.55 -6.07 -31.67
CA PHE A 14 -17.85 -4.72 -32.19
C PHE A 14 -17.42 -4.51 -33.65
N ALA A 15 -18.08 -3.58 -34.35
CA ALA A 15 -17.93 -3.38 -35.79
C ALA A 15 -16.87 -2.31 -36.17
N SER A 16 -16.38 -1.52 -35.21
CA SER A 16 -15.26 -0.60 -35.36
C SER A 16 -14.48 -0.43 -34.05
N ASP A 17 -13.23 0.02 -34.13
CA ASP A 17 -12.40 0.28 -32.95
C ASP A 17 -13.03 1.38 -32.06
N ASP A 18 -13.59 2.44 -32.64
CA ASP A 18 -14.29 3.50 -31.89
C ASP A 18 -15.46 2.96 -31.03
N GLN A 19 -16.18 1.92 -31.52
CA GLN A 19 -17.25 1.27 -30.77
C GLN A 19 -16.69 0.38 -29.65
N ALA A 20 -15.53 -0.25 -29.86
CA ALA A 20 -14.86 -1.07 -28.87
C ALA A 20 -14.22 -0.25 -27.74
N ASP A 21 -13.66 0.92 -28.06
CA ASP A 21 -13.09 1.84 -27.07
C ASP A 21 -14.19 2.46 -26.19
N TYR A 22 -15.29 2.94 -26.80
CA TYR A 22 -16.48 3.38 -26.06
C TYR A 22 -17.09 2.28 -25.17
N ALA A 23 -17.12 1.03 -25.66
CA ALA A 23 -17.61 -0.11 -24.87
C ALA A 23 -16.71 -0.40 -23.66
N GLU A 24 -15.39 -0.30 -23.81
CA GLU A 24 -14.41 -0.49 -22.74
C GLU A 24 -14.49 0.63 -21.68
N GLU A 25 -14.65 1.90 -22.07
CA GLU A 25 -14.89 3.02 -21.14
C GLU A 25 -16.13 2.76 -20.26
N LEU A 26 -17.25 2.41 -20.89
CA LEU A 26 -18.50 2.07 -20.21
C LEU A 26 -18.37 0.80 -19.34
N ALA A 27 -17.53 -0.17 -19.73
CA ALA A 27 -17.22 -1.33 -18.91
C ALA A 27 -16.48 -0.92 -17.63
N GLN A 28 -15.51 -0.01 -17.73
CA GLN A 28 -14.71 0.46 -16.60
C GLN A 28 -15.57 1.24 -15.59
N GLU A 29 -16.50 2.07 -16.06
CA GLU A 29 -17.48 2.73 -15.18
C GLU A 29 -18.38 1.73 -14.43
N LEU A 30 -18.91 0.73 -15.13
CA LEU A 30 -19.74 -0.31 -14.50
C LEU A 30 -18.93 -1.18 -13.53
N ILE A 31 -17.66 -1.48 -13.83
CA ILE A 31 -16.74 -2.16 -12.90
C ILE A 31 -16.52 -1.32 -11.64
N ALA A 32 -16.26 -0.02 -11.79
CA ALA A 32 -16.08 0.89 -10.66
C ALA A 32 -17.36 0.96 -9.80
N LEU A 33 -18.54 1.00 -10.42
CA LEU A 33 -19.83 0.99 -9.73
C LEU A 33 -20.08 -0.29 -8.94
N GLN A 34 -19.78 -1.46 -9.51
CA GLN A 34 -19.82 -2.73 -8.78
C GLN A 34 -18.75 -2.83 -7.68
N SER A 35 -17.60 -2.17 -7.86
CA SER A 35 -16.53 -2.15 -6.86
C SER A 35 -16.79 -1.20 -5.70
N ILE A 36 -17.66 -0.20 -5.87
CA ILE A 36 -18.01 0.78 -4.85
C ILE A 36 -19.21 0.32 -4.03
N TYR A 37 -20.30 -0.09 -4.69
CA TYR A 37 -21.53 -0.50 -3.99
C TYR A 37 -21.61 -2.01 -3.70
N GLY A 38 -20.75 -2.83 -4.29
CA GLY A 38 -20.79 -4.29 -4.15
C GLY A 38 -21.61 -4.98 -5.23
N SER A 39 -21.26 -6.23 -5.52
CA SER A 39 -21.81 -7.00 -6.65
C SER A 39 -23.28 -7.39 -6.49
N GLU A 40 -23.72 -7.48 -5.24
CA GLU A 40 -25.03 -7.88 -4.75
C GLU A 40 -26.00 -6.70 -4.60
N GLN A 41 -25.49 -5.46 -4.59
CA GLN A 41 -26.28 -4.23 -4.52
C GLN A 41 -26.64 -3.67 -5.91
N VAL A 42 -26.01 -4.17 -6.98
CA VAL A 42 -26.11 -3.62 -8.35
C VAL A 42 -26.69 -4.65 -9.32
N GLU A 43 -27.96 -4.49 -9.66
CA GLU A 43 -28.72 -5.44 -10.47
C GLU A 43 -29.04 -4.88 -11.87
N LEU A 44 -28.67 -5.58 -12.94
CA LEU A 44 -29.02 -5.18 -14.30
C LEU A 44 -30.50 -5.51 -14.59
N LYS A 45 -31.29 -4.54 -15.02
CA LYS A 45 -32.74 -4.69 -15.31
C LYS A 45 -33.03 -4.82 -16.80
N SER A 46 -32.37 -4.04 -17.65
CA SER A 46 -32.46 -4.15 -19.11
C SER A 46 -31.23 -3.53 -19.82
N GLY A 47 -31.10 -3.77 -21.13
CA GLY A 47 -29.98 -3.28 -21.95
C GLY A 47 -28.76 -4.20 -21.96
N PRO A 48 -28.84 -5.42 -22.55
CA PRO A 48 -27.69 -6.31 -22.71
C PRO A 48 -26.89 -6.07 -24.01
N ASN A 49 -27.32 -5.14 -24.88
CA ASN A 49 -26.78 -4.93 -26.22
C ASN A 49 -26.20 -3.51 -26.33
N LEU A 50 -25.04 -3.38 -26.99
CA LEU A 50 -24.38 -2.09 -27.19
C LEU A 50 -25.27 -1.14 -28.01
N GLY A 51 -25.38 0.11 -27.56
CA GLY A 51 -26.18 1.13 -28.25
C GLY A 51 -27.68 1.08 -27.96
N GLU A 52 -28.12 0.31 -26.96
CA GLU A 52 -29.44 0.45 -26.33
C GLU A 52 -29.32 1.12 -24.96
N PRO A 53 -30.38 1.78 -24.44
CA PRO A 53 -30.38 2.29 -23.07
C PRO A 53 -30.15 1.16 -22.05
N ILE A 54 -29.25 1.39 -21.10
CA ILE A 54 -28.93 0.43 -20.03
C ILE A 54 -29.73 0.84 -18.80
N THR A 55 -30.57 -0.05 -18.29
CA THR A 55 -31.28 0.16 -17.02
C THR A 55 -30.77 -0.81 -15.99
N PHE A 56 -30.35 -0.28 -14.84
CA PHE A 56 -29.95 -1.07 -13.68
C PHE A 56 -30.51 -0.47 -12.41
N GLN A 57 -30.47 -1.24 -11.33
CA GLN A 57 -30.95 -0.84 -10.03
C GLN A 57 -29.81 -0.93 -9.02
N VAL A 58 -29.67 0.10 -8.20
CA VAL A 58 -28.75 0.11 -7.06
C VAL A 58 -29.58 0.04 -5.78
N GLN A 59 -29.24 -0.88 -4.87
CA GLN A 59 -29.92 -1.09 -3.60
C GLN A 59 -28.95 -0.86 -2.44
N LEU A 60 -29.08 0.30 -1.78
CA LEU A 60 -28.21 0.72 -0.69
C LEU A 60 -28.88 0.44 0.67
N PRO A 61 -28.23 -0.26 1.61
CA PRO A 61 -28.73 -0.42 2.98
C PRO A 61 -28.72 0.93 3.71
N CYS A 62 -29.68 1.15 4.62
CA CYS A 62 -29.75 2.39 5.38
C CYS A 62 -29.93 2.12 6.87
N GLU A 63 -28.81 2.08 7.60
CA GLU A 63 -28.81 1.82 9.06
C GLU A 63 -29.58 2.88 9.85
N ASP A 64 -29.54 4.15 9.41
CA ASP A 64 -30.32 5.25 9.99
C ASP A 64 -31.82 4.93 10.05
N MET A 65 -32.35 4.23 9.03
CA MET A 65 -33.75 3.79 8.94
C MET A 65 -34.04 2.45 9.64
N GLY A 66 -32.99 1.70 10.01
CA GLY A 66 -33.07 0.35 10.57
C GLY A 66 -32.51 -0.71 9.62
N HIS A 67 -31.81 -1.70 10.17
CA HIS A 67 -30.94 -2.63 9.43
C HIS A 67 -31.61 -3.44 8.29
N ASP A 68 -32.93 -3.59 8.29
CA ASP A 68 -33.67 -4.30 7.23
C ASP A 68 -34.16 -3.38 6.08
N ILE A 69 -33.96 -2.06 6.17
CA ILE A 69 -34.45 -1.08 5.19
C ILE A 69 -33.35 -0.73 4.18
N CYS A 70 -33.67 -0.89 2.90
CA CYS A 70 -32.81 -0.49 1.78
C CYS A 70 -33.49 0.56 0.90
N ILE A 71 -32.74 1.59 0.52
CA ILE A 71 -33.11 2.55 -0.53
C ILE A 71 -32.75 1.92 -1.88
N LYS A 72 -33.64 2.01 -2.86
CA LYS A 72 -33.53 1.43 -4.19
C LYS A 72 -33.67 2.53 -5.22
N PHE A 73 -32.65 2.72 -6.03
CA PHE A 73 -32.65 3.61 -7.17
C PHE A 73 -32.67 2.79 -8.46
N GLN A 74 -33.50 3.18 -9.42
CA GLN A 74 -33.40 2.68 -10.79
C GLN A 74 -32.68 3.76 -11.61
N ILE A 75 -31.57 3.39 -12.23
CA ILE A 75 -30.76 4.25 -13.08
C ILE A 75 -30.94 3.79 -14.52
N GLN A 76 -31.19 4.74 -15.41
CA GLN A 76 -31.21 4.53 -16.84
C GLN A 76 -30.11 5.38 -17.49
N LEU A 77 -29.13 4.72 -18.11
CA LEU A 77 -28.14 5.35 -18.97
C LEU A 77 -28.70 5.42 -20.40
N PRO A 78 -28.78 6.61 -21.01
CA PRO A 78 -29.20 6.76 -22.39
C PRO A 78 -28.18 6.20 -23.37
N LYS A 79 -28.61 6.01 -24.63
CA LYS A 79 -27.77 5.51 -25.71
C LYS A 79 -26.58 6.46 -25.95
N GLY A 80 -25.36 5.95 -25.82
CA GLY A 80 -24.13 6.70 -26.09
C GLY A 80 -23.53 7.41 -24.87
N TYR A 81 -24.03 7.18 -23.66
CA TYR A 81 -23.49 7.74 -22.41
C TYR A 81 -22.00 7.38 -22.19
N PRO A 82 -21.12 8.34 -21.83
CA PRO A 82 -21.40 9.74 -21.47
C PRO A 82 -21.50 10.73 -22.65
N ASN A 83 -21.13 10.31 -23.87
CA ASN A 83 -21.04 11.13 -25.08
C ASN A 83 -22.39 11.34 -25.83
N CYS A 84 -23.51 11.35 -25.10
CA CYS A 84 -24.87 11.55 -25.63
C CYS A 84 -25.40 12.98 -25.38
N HIS A 85 -26.57 13.32 -25.95
CA HIS A 85 -27.26 14.60 -25.69
C HIS A 85 -28.34 14.51 -24.61
N GLU A 86 -28.69 13.30 -24.17
CA GLU A 86 -29.63 13.03 -23.08
C GLU A 86 -28.85 12.76 -21.80
N ALA A 87 -29.32 13.27 -20.67
CA ALA A 87 -28.74 12.98 -19.36
C ALA A 87 -29.18 11.60 -18.83
N PRO A 88 -28.36 10.92 -18.02
CA PRO A 88 -28.81 9.80 -17.19
C PRO A 88 -30.08 10.13 -16.41
N GLN A 89 -30.91 9.14 -16.17
CA GLN A 89 -32.12 9.27 -15.35
C GLN A 89 -31.99 8.42 -14.10
N ILE A 90 -32.51 8.92 -12.97
CA ILE A 90 -32.57 8.18 -11.70
C ILE A 90 -33.96 8.30 -11.07
N GLU A 91 -34.50 7.19 -10.60
CA GLU A 91 -35.82 7.12 -9.98
C GLU A 91 -35.73 6.42 -8.62
N LEU A 92 -36.36 7.01 -7.59
CA LEU A 92 -36.54 6.36 -6.29
C LEU A 92 -37.64 5.28 -6.40
N VAL A 93 -37.23 4.01 -6.37
CA VAL A 93 -38.12 2.85 -6.53
C VAL A 93 -38.96 2.59 -5.26
N ASN A 94 -38.47 3.00 -4.09
CA ASN A 94 -39.23 2.87 -2.83
C ASN A 94 -40.47 3.76 -2.87
N ARG A 95 -41.66 3.17 -3.03
CA ARG A 95 -42.94 3.87 -2.83
C ARG A 95 -43.32 4.05 -1.35
N PHE A 96 -42.59 3.40 -0.46
CA PHE A 96 -42.78 3.39 0.99
C PHE A 96 -41.43 3.20 1.67
N LEU A 97 -41.14 4.04 2.68
CA LEU A 97 -39.98 3.97 3.56
C LEU A 97 -40.52 4.02 5.00
N PRO A 98 -40.76 2.86 5.65
CA PRO A 98 -41.46 2.78 6.92
C PRO A 98 -40.96 3.80 7.97
N PRO A 99 -41.86 4.51 8.68
CA PRO A 99 -43.34 4.42 8.64
C PRO A 99 -44.01 5.28 7.56
N PHE A 100 -43.26 5.90 6.64
CA PHE A 100 -43.74 6.93 5.72
C PHE A 100 -44.01 6.42 4.30
N HIS A 101 -45.04 6.99 3.67
CA HIS A 101 -45.05 7.06 2.20
C HIS A 101 -44.04 8.11 1.75
N THR A 102 -43.21 7.77 0.76
CA THR A 102 -42.38 8.75 0.04
C THR A 102 -43.32 9.73 -0.68
N ASP A 103 -43.20 11.01 -0.39
CA ASP A 103 -43.97 12.03 -1.11
C ASP A 103 -43.29 12.44 -2.42
N GLU A 104 -44.01 13.19 -3.25
CA GLU A 104 -43.52 13.53 -4.59
C GLU A 104 -42.33 14.51 -4.57
N SER A 105 -42.11 15.24 -3.46
CA SER A 105 -41.01 16.21 -3.40
C SER A 105 -39.64 15.52 -3.36
N VAL A 106 -39.50 14.42 -2.62
CA VAL A 106 -38.25 13.63 -2.64
C VAL A 106 -38.08 12.84 -3.94
N ARG A 107 -39.18 12.43 -4.59
CA ARG A 107 -39.09 11.76 -5.91
C ARG A 107 -38.60 12.71 -7.00
N HIS A 108 -39.17 13.92 -7.08
CA HIS A 108 -38.70 14.95 -8.00
C HIS A 108 -37.25 15.35 -7.70
N ALA A 109 -36.89 15.58 -6.43
CA ALA A 109 -35.50 15.92 -6.07
C ALA A 109 -34.49 14.82 -6.47
N VAL A 110 -34.87 13.53 -6.33
CA VAL A 110 -34.07 12.42 -6.85
C VAL A 110 -34.00 12.49 -8.38
N GLN A 111 -35.13 12.60 -9.09
CA GLN A 111 -35.17 12.67 -10.56
C GLN A 111 -34.34 13.83 -11.13
N ASP A 112 -34.39 15.00 -10.49
CA ASP A 112 -33.64 16.19 -10.87
C ASP A 112 -32.12 16.01 -10.69
N THR A 113 -31.65 14.99 -9.96
CA THR A 113 -30.24 14.87 -9.53
C THR A 113 -29.25 14.88 -10.70
N PHE A 114 -29.56 14.19 -11.81
CA PHE A 114 -28.75 14.19 -13.03
C PHE A 114 -29.10 15.30 -14.04
N SER A 115 -30.03 16.20 -13.72
CA SER A 115 -30.39 17.30 -14.62
C SER A 115 -29.34 18.42 -14.61
N PRO A 116 -29.25 19.28 -15.65
CA PRO A 116 -28.36 20.46 -15.66
C PRO A 116 -28.66 21.51 -14.58
N HIS A 117 -29.76 21.35 -13.83
CA HIS A 117 -30.15 22.21 -12.71
C HIS A 117 -30.22 21.43 -11.38
N GLY A 118 -29.76 20.18 -11.40
CA GLY A 118 -29.72 19.26 -10.27
C GLY A 118 -28.51 19.44 -9.37
N ALA A 119 -28.46 18.59 -8.34
CA ALA A 119 -27.35 18.57 -7.39
C ALA A 119 -26.12 17.77 -7.88
N ALA A 120 -26.23 16.98 -8.95
CA ALA A 120 -25.11 16.38 -9.68
C ALA A 120 -25.22 16.72 -11.19
N PRO A 121 -24.91 17.98 -11.59
CA PRO A 121 -25.23 18.50 -12.91
C PRO A 121 -24.52 17.73 -14.03
N TRP A 122 -25.29 17.26 -15.01
CA TRP A 122 -24.76 16.52 -16.16
C TRP A 122 -24.22 17.44 -17.26
N THR A 123 -22.98 17.17 -17.68
CA THR A 123 -22.34 17.71 -18.88
C THR A 123 -22.16 16.59 -19.90
N GLN A 124 -22.40 16.86 -21.19
CA GLN A 124 -22.09 15.91 -22.26
C GLN A 124 -20.60 15.53 -22.25
N GLY A 125 -20.31 14.23 -22.23
CA GLY A 125 -18.96 13.69 -22.16
C GLY A 125 -18.36 13.58 -20.75
N GLU A 126 -19.04 14.04 -19.70
CA GLU A 126 -18.59 13.89 -18.31
C GLU A 126 -19.39 12.81 -17.55
N PRO A 127 -18.73 11.84 -16.91
CA PRO A 127 -19.41 10.80 -16.15
C PRO A 127 -19.79 11.25 -14.73
N VAL A 128 -21.07 11.52 -14.54
CA VAL A 128 -21.67 11.98 -13.26
C VAL A 128 -22.28 10.88 -12.40
N LEU A 129 -22.26 9.63 -12.88
CA LEU A 129 -23.07 8.51 -12.38
C LEU A 129 -22.95 8.27 -10.86
N PHE A 130 -21.72 8.25 -10.33
CA PHE A 130 -21.45 8.06 -8.90
C PHE A 130 -22.04 9.19 -8.05
N GLN A 131 -21.66 10.43 -8.39
CA GLN A 131 -22.07 11.62 -7.67
C GLN A 131 -23.59 11.75 -7.58
N GLY A 132 -24.32 11.39 -8.65
CA GLY A 132 -25.77 11.43 -8.63
C GLY A 132 -26.43 10.30 -7.82
N ILE A 133 -25.82 9.12 -7.73
CA ILE A 133 -26.34 8.06 -6.83
C ILE A 133 -26.14 8.47 -5.36
N ASP A 134 -24.96 8.97 -5.00
CA ASP A 134 -24.66 9.43 -3.63
C ASP A 134 -25.55 10.63 -3.25
N THR A 135 -25.73 11.58 -4.17
CA THR A 135 -26.60 12.74 -3.98
C THR A 135 -28.07 12.34 -3.82
N ALA A 136 -28.57 11.40 -4.64
CA ALA A 136 -29.93 10.88 -4.50
C ALA A 136 -30.12 10.13 -3.17
N TYR A 137 -29.10 9.40 -2.70
CA TYR A 137 -29.12 8.72 -1.40
C TYR A 137 -29.23 9.74 -0.24
N GLU A 138 -28.40 10.78 -0.23
CA GLU A 138 -28.46 11.83 0.80
C GLU A 138 -29.77 12.63 0.78
N LEU A 139 -30.34 12.93 -0.40
CA LEU A 139 -31.66 13.57 -0.52
C LEU A 139 -32.77 12.73 0.13
N VAL A 140 -32.73 11.41 -0.03
CA VAL A 140 -33.69 10.49 0.63
C VAL A 140 -33.43 10.39 2.14
N LEU A 141 -32.16 10.39 2.57
CA LEU A 141 -31.80 10.42 3.99
C LEU A 141 -32.29 11.68 4.70
N ASP A 142 -32.03 12.87 4.14
CA ASP A 142 -32.42 14.13 4.77
C ASP A 142 -33.94 14.31 4.79
N TRP A 143 -34.62 13.94 3.69
CA TRP A 143 -36.09 13.84 3.67
C TRP A 143 -36.59 12.94 4.80
N TRP A 144 -36.03 11.73 4.96
CA TRP A 144 -36.46 10.81 6.01
C TRP A 144 -36.17 11.33 7.41
N LYS A 145 -34.97 11.90 7.65
CA LYS A 145 -34.59 12.55 8.92
C LYS A 145 -35.54 13.69 9.27
N THR A 146 -35.95 14.47 8.27
CA THR A 146 -36.92 15.56 8.42
C THR A 146 -38.33 15.04 8.73
N LYS A 147 -38.82 14.01 8.01
CA LYS A 147 -40.13 13.39 8.32
C LYS A 147 -40.15 12.73 9.70
N ARG A 148 -39.08 12.02 10.09
CA ARG A 148 -38.94 11.39 11.42
C ARG A 148 -39.08 12.40 12.55
N ARG A 149 -38.54 13.62 12.40
CA ARG A 149 -38.68 14.71 13.37
C ARG A 149 -40.12 15.22 13.54
N THR A 150 -41.03 14.95 12.59
CA THR A 150 -42.44 15.31 12.71
C THR A 150 -43.30 14.29 13.46
N ILE A 151 -42.75 13.11 13.78
CA ILE A 151 -43.42 12.14 14.66
C ILE A 151 -43.29 12.62 16.11
N PRO A 152 -44.39 12.85 16.85
CA PRO A 152 -44.31 13.16 18.28
C PRO A 152 -43.67 11.99 19.05
N PRO A 153 -42.87 12.24 20.10
CA PRO A 153 -42.27 11.17 20.89
C PRO A 153 -43.37 10.29 21.51
N GLN A 154 -43.52 9.07 21.00
CA GLN A 154 -44.52 8.12 21.49
C GLN A 154 -44.21 7.69 22.93
N GLN A 155 -45.18 7.84 23.82
CA GLN A 155 -45.15 7.20 25.12
C GLN A 155 -45.39 5.69 24.95
N SER A 156 -44.33 4.90 25.17
CA SER A 156 -44.30 3.43 25.14
C SER A 156 -44.44 2.77 23.75
N PRO A 157 -43.92 1.53 23.56
CA PRO A 157 -43.89 0.89 22.25
C PRO A 157 -45.24 0.23 21.92
N LEU A 158 -45.73 0.46 20.69
CA LEU A 158 -46.84 -0.32 20.13
C LEU A 158 -46.39 -1.75 19.80
N PRO A 159 -47.30 -2.76 19.91
CA PRO A 159 -46.94 -4.16 19.77
C PRO A 159 -46.60 -4.55 18.33
N HIS A 160 -45.68 -5.51 18.17
CA HIS A 160 -45.30 -6.05 16.86
C HIS A 160 -46.52 -6.63 16.10
N ALA A 161 -46.62 -6.29 14.81
CA ALA A 161 -47.62 -6.86 13.92
C ALA A 161 -47.40 -8.38 13.73
N PRO A 162 -48.49 -9.18 13.58
CA PRO A 162 -48.38 -10.63 13.45
C PRO A 162 -47.73 -11.05 12.12
N LYS A 163 -46.89 -12.09 12.17
CA LYS A 163 -46.27 -12.70 10.98
C LYS A 163 -47.32 -13.34 10.05
N PRO A 164 -47.07 -13.42 8.72
CA PRO A 164 -48.00 -14.05 7.79
C PRO A 164 -48.19 -15.54 8.07
N THR A 165 -49.44 -16.00 8.02
CA THR A 165 -49.81 -17.40 8.19
C THR A 165 -49.41 -18.23 6.97
N VAL A 166 -48.39 -19.08 7.12
CA VAL A 166 -48.10 -20.13 6.12
C VAL A 166 -49.06 -21.30 6.31
N THR A 167 -49.62 -21.80 5.22
CA THR A 167 -50.59 -22.90 5.21
C THR A 167 -49.97 -24.23 5.63
N LYS A 168 -50.74 -25.05 6.35
CA LYS A 168 -50.27 -26.31 6.97
C LYS A 168 -49.78 -27.32 5.94
N SER A 169 -48.53 -27.75 6.08
CA SER A 169 -48.07 -29.08 5.66
C SER A 169 -48.58 -30.17 6.63
N PRO A 170 -48.54 -31.48 6.26
CA PRO A 170 -49.06 -32.56 7.11
C PRO A 170 -48.30 -32.68 8.45
N PRO A 171 -48.90 -33.32 9.47
CA PRO A 171 -48.37 -33.29 10.83
C PRO A 171 -47.04 -34.06 10.95
N GLN A 172 -45.95 -33.33 11.16
CA GLN A 172 -44.71 -33.90 11.69
C GLN A 172 -44.89 -34.19 13.20
N ARG A 173 -44.28 -35.31 13.63
CA ARG A 173 -44.26 -35.81 15.00
C ARG A 173 -43.69 -34.74 15.94
N GLN A 174 -44.50 -34.25 16.87
CA GLN A 174 -44.09 -33.17 17.78
C GLN A 174 -43.25 -33.75 18.94
N ILE A 175 -41.95 -33.42 18.96
CA ILE A 175 -40.98 -33.89 19.97
C ILE A 175 -40.66 -32.75 20.92
N ASN A 176 -40.59 -33.04 22.22
CA ASN A 176 -40.21 -32.05 23.23
C ASN A 176 -38.67 -31.96 23.36
N LEU A 177 -38.08 -30.87 22.86
CA LEU A 177 -36.63 -30.67 22.81
C LEU A 177 -35.96 -30.64 24.20
N ASP A 178 -36.67 -30.18 25.24
CA ASP A 178 -36.17 -30.17 26.63
C ASP A 178 -35.94 -31.58 27.19
N THR A 179 -36.50 -32.61 26.54
CA THR A 179 -36.25 -34.02 26.89
C THR A 179 -35.10 -34.65 26.09
N LEU A 180 -34.65 -34.01 25.01
CA LEU A 180 -33.63 -34.54 24.09
C LEU A 180 -32.21 -34.12 24.46
N VAL A 181 -32.02 -32.94 25.07
CA VAL A 181 -30.71 -32.38 25.42
C VAL A 181 -30.58 -32.19 26.92
N ARG A 182 -29.47 -32.68 27.50
CA ARG A 182 -29.10 -32.45 28.91
C ARG A 182 -27.65 -32.00 29.02
N SER A 183 -27.36 -31.23 30.07
CA SER A 183 -25.99 -30.88 30.44
C SER A 183 -25.46 -31.94 31.41
N ASP A 184 -24.46 -32.71 30.97
CA ASP A 184 -23.84 -33.80 31.72
C ASP A 184 -22.32 -33.53 31.88
N LEU A 185 -21.70 -34.12 32.91
CA LEU A 185 -20.24 -34.15 33.01
C LEU A 185 -19.66 -35.15 32.00
N ILE A 186 -18.65 -34.72 31.25
CA ILE A 186 -17.87 -35.57 30.35
C ILE A 186 -16.45 -35.70 30.93
N SER A 187 -16.03 -36.95 31.19
CA SER A 187 -14.74 -37.27 31.79
C SER A 187 -13.88 -38.09 30.81
N GLU A 188 -12.80 -37.50 30.29
CA GLU A 188 -11.83 -38.21 29.43
C GLU A 188 -10.40 -38.08 29.97
N ARG A 189 -9.77 -39.23 30.23
CA ARG A 189 -8.33 -39.53 30.45
C ARG A 189 -7.45 -38.62 31.34
N LYS A 190 -7.96 -37.53 31.91
CA LYS A 190 -7.49 -36.80 33.13
C LYS A 190 -8.23 -35.48 33.41
N SER A 191 -9.21 -35.08 32.61
CA SER A 191 -9.98 -33.85 32.81
C SER A 191 -11.48 -34.10 32.80
N GLU A 192 -12.23 -33.31 33.55
CA GLU A 192 -13.70 -33.27 33.56
C GLU A 192 -14.19 -31.89 33.14
N PHE A 193 -15.20 -31.83 32.28
CA PHE A 193 -15.86 -30.58 31.90
C PHE A 193 -17.36 -30.79 31.68
N LEU A 194 -18.14 -29.71 31.84
CA LEU A 194 -19.57 -29.71 31.55
C LEU A 194 -19.78 -29.69 30.02
N GLY A 195 -20.45 -30.70 29.49
CA GLY A 195 -20.81 -30.79 28.07
C GLY A 195 -22.32 -30.93 27.86
N HIS A 196 -22.77 -30.76 26.62
CA HIS A 196 -24.15 -31.03 26.24
C HIS A 196 -24.25 -32.40 25.58
N ALA A 197 -25.05 -33.29 26.16
CA ALA A 197 -25.33 -34.63 25.66
C ALA A 197 -26.75 -34.68 25.09
N ALA A 198 -26.89 -35.34 23.94
CA ALA A 198 -28.18 -35.57 23.30
C ALA A 198 -28.57 -37.05 23.38
N HIS A 199 -29.79 -37.31 23.84
CA HIS A 199 -30.29 -38.66 24.05
C HIS A 199 -31.34 -39.00 22.98
N ILE A 200 -30.86 -39.51 21.85
CA ILE A 200 -31.71 -39.80 20.69
C ILE A 200 -32.21 -41.24 20.78
N THR A 201 -33.50 -41.39 21.10
CA THR A 201 -34.14 -42.69 21.32
C THR A 201 -34.82 -43.27 20.08
N HIS A 202 -34.98 -42.49 19.01
CA HIS A 202 -35.50 -42.95 17.72
C HIS A 202 -34.73 -42.32 16.54
N PRO A 203 -34.39 -43.07 15.46
CA PRO A 203 -33.59 -42.53 14.35
C PRO A 203 -34.21 -41.31 13.64
N ASP A 204 -35.54 -41.28 13.54
CA ASP A 204 -36.29 -40.17 12.91
C ASP A 204 -36.16 -38.82 13.64
N ASP A 205 -35.61 -38.82 14.86
CA ASP A 205 -35.44 -37.62 15.68
C ASP A 205 -34.11 -36.90 15.37
N VAL A 206 -33.16 -37.59 14.70
CA VAL A 206 -31.85 -37.06 14.30
C VAL A 206 -31.95 -35.82 13.40
N PRO A 207 -32.78 -35.77 12.34
CA PRO A 207 -32.89 -34.58 11.49
C PRO A 207 -33.46 -33.37 12.25
N ILE A 208 -34.35 -33.61 13.22
CA ILE A 208 -34.99 -32.56 14.04
C ILE A 208 -33.96 -31.96 15.01
N PHE A 209 -33.14 -32.81 15.64
CA PHE A 209 -32.03 -32.39 16.50
C PHE A 209 -30.94 -31.61 15.73
N LEU A 210 -30.55 -32.08 14.54
CA LEU A 210 -29.57 -31.39 13.69
C LEU A 210 -30.07 -30.03 13.22
N ALA A 211 -31.33 -29.92 12.79
CA ALA A 211 -31.94 -28.64 12.44
C ALA A 211 -31.92 -27.68 13.65
N HIS A 212 -32.26 -28.17 14.85
CA HIS A 212 -32.24 -27.36 16.06
C HIS A 212 -30.84 -26.81 16.40
N ILE A 213 -29.78 -27.63 16.33
CA ILE A 213 -28.40 -27.14 16.53
C ILE A 213 -28.04 -26.06 15.51
N LEU A 214 -28.32 -26.31 14.24
CA LEU A 214 -27.95 -25.42 13.13
C LEU A 214 -28.69 -24.07 13.17
N GLU A 215 -29.91 -24.02 13.70
CA GLU A 215 -30.69 -22.79 13.86
C GLU A 215 -30.43 -22.06 15.18
N SER A 216 -30.11 -22.76 16.28
CA SER A 216 -30.05 -22.17 17.62
C SER A 216 -28.64 -21.77 18.10
N ASP A 217 -27.57 -22.49 17.74
CA ASP A 217 -26.21 -22.13 18.16
C ASP A 217 -25.38 -21.49 17.03
N LYS A 218 -25.46 -20.15 16.97
CA LYS A 218 -24.73 -19.31 16.00
C LYS A 218 -23.21 -19.47 16.02
N ARG A 219 -22.63 -20.15 17.02
CA ARG A 219 -21.17 -20.39 17.12
C ARG A 219 -20.72 -21.55 16.22
N ILE A 220 -21.57 -22.55 15.99
CA ILE A 220 -21.22 -23.73 15.19
C ILE A 220 -21.13 -23.38 13.69
N GLN A 221 -21.95 -22.45 13.19
CA GLN A 221 -21.86 -21.96 11.81
C GLN A 221 -20.57 -21.15 11.50
N ARG A 222 -19.75 -20.80 12.50
CA ARG A 222 -18.55 -19.94 12.33
C ARG A 222 -17.23 -20.59 12.80
N ALA A 223 -17.24 -21.84 13.23
CA ALA A 223 -16.03 -22.50 13.74
C ALA A 223 -15.12 -23.04 12.62
N THR A 224 -13.91 -22.47 12.49
CA THR A 224 -12.86 -22.93 11.54
C THR A 224 -11.76 -23.77 12.19
N HIS A 225 -11.94 -24.24 13.43
CA HIS A 225 -10.98 -25.08 14.15
C HIS A 225 -11.68 -26.28 14.82
N PRO A 226 -11.16 -27.52 14.71
CA PRO A 226 -11.85 -28.74 15.14
C PRO A 226 -11.81 -29.02 16.66
N ALA A 227 -11.67 -27.99 17.50
CA ALA A 227 -11.64 -28.13 18.95
C ALA A 227 -12.46 -27.01 19.59
N ILE A 228 -13.36 -27.41 20.51
CA ILE A 228 -14.42 -26.65 21.22
C ILE A 228 -15.82 -26.96 20.66
N HIS A 229 -16.76 -27.31 21.56
CA HIS A 229 -18.10 -27.90 21.33
C HIS A 229 -18.13 -29.39 20.96
N ALA A 230 -17.66 -30.25 21.88
CA ALA A 230 -17.93 -31.69 21.82
C ALA A 230 -19.40 -31.97 22.19
N TRP A 231 -20.20 -32.42 21.22
CA TRP A 231 -21.52 -32.99 21.43
C TRP A 231 -21.42 -34.52 21.42
N VAL A 232 -22.03 -35.16 22.42
CA VAL A 232 -22.04 -36.62 22.56
C VAL A 232 -23.46 -37.13 22.41
N CYS A 233 -23.66 -38.07 21.47
CA CYS A 233 -24.94 -38.73 21.27
C CYS A 233 -24.94 -40.12 21.90
N ARG A 234 -25.98 -40.45 22.66
CA ARG A 234 -26.24 -41.81 23.21
C ARG A 234 -27.49 -42.41 22.59
N THR A 235 -27.38 -43.66 22.17
CA THR A 235 -28.50 -44.54 21.77
C THR A 235 -28.93 -45.44 22.93
N PRO A 236 -30.14 -46.07 22.89
CA PRO A 236 -30.69 -46.86 24.00
C PRO A 236 -29.86 -48.09 24.43
N ASP A 237 -28.96 -48.56 23.57
CA ASP A 237 -28.01 -49.65 23.76
C ASP A 237 -26.65 -49.21 24.34
N GLY A 238 -26.48 -47.91 24.65
CA GLY A 238 -25.33 -47.39 25.40
C GLY A 238 -24.08 -47.11 24.57
N VAL A 239 -24.18 -47.13 23.24
CA VAL A 239 -23.07 -46.83 22.32
C VAL A 239 -22.84 -45.32 22.24
N PHE A 240 -21.57 -44.91 22.24
CA PHE A 240 -21.14 -43.52 22.12
C PHE A 240 -20.70 -43.20 20.70
N HIS A 241 -21.25 -42.14 20.12
CA HIS A 241 -20.75 -41.58 18.85
C HIS A 241 -20.32 -40.11 19.02
N HIS A 242 -19.06 -39.84 18.68
CA HIS A 242 -18.56 -38.49 18.44
C HIS A 242 -19.01 -38.04 17.05
N ALA A 243 -19.80 -36.96 16.97
CA ALA A 243 -20.35 -36.48 15.71
C ALA A 243 -19.34 -35.59 14.95
N LEU A 244 -18.37 -36.22 14.27
CA LEU A 244 -17.57 -35.57 13.23
C LEU A 244 -17.43 -36.51 12.02
N LEU A 245 -17.76 -36.00 10.82
CA LEU A 245 -17.71 -36.67 9.51
C LEU A 245 -18.69 -37.84 9.27
N LEU A 246 -19.92 -37.52 8.83
CA LEU A 246 -20.74 -38.42 8.00
C LEU A 246 -21.43 -37.68 6.85
N PHE A 247 -20.69 -37.48 5.75
CA PHE A 247 -21.27 -37.13 4.45
C PHE A 247 -20.54 -37.84 3.30
N LEU A 248 -20.33 -39.16 3.42
CA LEU A 248 -19.84 -40.01 2.29
C LEU A 248 -19.97 -41.55 2.47
N SER A 249 -20.85 -42.06 3.36
CA SER A 249 -20.95 -43.51 3.61
C SER A 249 -22.38 -44.07 3.73
N TYR A 250 -23.30 -43.60 2.88
CA TYR A 250 -24.62 -44.23 2.67
C TYR A 250 -24.82 -44.70 1.23
N LEU A 251 -23.85 -45.44 0.71
CA LEU A 251 -23.96 -46.37 -0.41
C LEU A 251 -22.84 -47.41 -0.26
N THR A 252 -23.15 -48.68 -0.58
CA THR A 252 -22.25 -49.85 -0.54
C THR A 252 -21.79 -50.38 0.84
N LEU A 253 -22.72 -50.83 1.68
CA LEU A 253 -22.47 -51.90 2.67
C LEU A 253 -23.74 -52.75 2.85
N PRO A 254 -24.00 -53.65 1.89
CA PRO A 254 -24.05 -55.06 2.24
C PRO A 254 -23.37 -55.96 1.19
N LEU A 255 -22.06 -55.78 0.96
CA LEU A 255 -21.28 -56.65 0.07
C LEU A 255 -19.93 -57.13 0.63
N LEU A 256 -19.58 -56.75 1.87
CA LEU A 256 -18.24 -56.95 2.46
C LEU A 256 -18.13 -58.12 3.47
N MET A 257 -19.09 -59.06 3.46
CA MET A 257 -18.99 -60.31 4.23
C MET A 257 -18.50 -61.52 3.39
N LEU A 258 -17.85 -61.27 2.26
CA LEU A 258 -17.19 -62.30 1.45
C LEU A 258 -15.81 -61.80 0.99
N PHE A 259 -14.88 -62.75 0.88
CA PHE A 259 -13.47 -62.66 0.43
C PHE A 259 -12.39 -62.39 1.49
N GLU A 260 -11.60 -63.43 1.72
CA GLU A 260 -10.31 -63.44 2.41
C GLU A 260 -9.16 -62.85 1.56
N LYS A 261 -7.99 -62.68 2.19
CA LYS A 261 -6.63 -62.49 1.61
C LYS A 261 -6.28 -61.04 1.20
N PRO A 262 -5.05 -60.79 0.67
CA PRO A 262 -3.95 -60.17 1.40
C PRO A 262 -3.92 -58.63 1.28
N PHE A 263 -4.98 -58.03 0.75
CA PHE A 263 -5.02 -56.61 0.35
C PHE A 263 -4.95 -55.66 1.56
N LEU A 264 -5.45 -56.11 2.71
CA LEU A 264 -5.48 -55.32 3.96
C LEU A 264 -4.07 -55.02 4.49
N LEU A 265 -3.12 -55.94 4.32
CA LEU A 265 -1.71 -55.74 4.72
C LEU A 265 -1.00 -54.70 3.86
N LEU A 266 -1.33 -54.65 2.55
CA LEU A 266 -0.85 -53.60 1.66
C LEU A 266 -1.45 -52.23 2.03
N LEU A 267 -2.73 -52.20 2.39
CA LEU A 267 -3.42 -50.98 2.82
C LEU A 267 -2.83 -50.41 4.12
N VAL A 268 -2.55 -51.25 5.12
CA VAL A 268 -1.92 -50.84 6.38
C VAL A 268 -0.47 -50.35 6.16
N ALA A 269 0.31 -50.98 5.27
CA ALA A 269 1.63 -50.50 4.91
C ALA A 269 1.60 -49.14 4.19
N LEU A 270 0.63 -48.91 3.31
CA LEU A 270 0.40 -47.62 2.64
C LEU A 270 -0.06 -46.54 3.62
N LEU A 271 -0.91 -46.87 4.60
CA LEU A 271 -1.36 -45.94 5.64
C LEU A 271 -0.23 -45.60 6.63
N GLY A 272 0.60 -46.56 7.03
CA GLY A 272 1.82 -46.29 7.82
C GLY A 272 2.81 -45.39 7.07
N SER A 273 2.94 -45.59 5.76
CA SER A 273 3.73 -44.70 4.89
C SER A 273 3.12 -43.29 4.80
N ALA A 274 1.79 -43.16 4.80
CA ALA A 274 1.10 -41.88 4.79
C ALA A 274 1.30 -41.08 6.09
N VAL A 275 1.24 -41.74 7.27
CA VAL A 275 1.45 -41.08 8.58
C VAL A 275 2.91 -40.63 8.77
N ILE A 276 3.88 -41.44 8.36
CA ILE A 276 5.30 -41.01 8.33
C ILE A 276 5.49 -39.87 7.30
N SER A 277 4.72 -39.87 6.21
CA SER A 277 4.75 -38.77 5.23
C SER A 277 4.16 -37.47 5.75
N SER A 278 3.22 -37.48 6.72
CA SER A 278 2.61 -36.29 7.30
C SER A 278 3.51 -35.60 8.33
N GLU A 279 4.22 -36.32 9.20
CA GLU A 279 5.27 -35.71 10.05
C GLU A 279 6.42 -35.17 9.19
N ALA A 280 6.80 -35.93 8.14
CA ALA A 280 7.71 -35.42 7.11
C ALA A 280 7.09 -34.31 6.24
N SER A 281 5.79 -34.02 6.32
CA SER A 281 5.14 -32.90 5.62
C SER A 281 5.23 -31.61 6.42
N ASP A 282 5.09 -31.66 7.74
CA ASP A 282 5.37 -30.52 8.63
C ASP A 282 6.85 -30.14 8.56
N HIS A 283 7.74 -31.13 8.60
CA HIS A 283 9.17 -30.88 8.42
C HIS A 283 9.49 -30.33 7.02
N ARG A 284 8.78 -30.74 5.97
CA ARG A 284 8.92 -30.16 4.61
C ARG A 284 8.27 -28.78 4.47
N GLY A 285 7.20 -28.47 5.20
CA GLY A 285 6.61 -27.14 5.27
C GLY A 285 7.57 -26.15 5.91
N LEU A 286 8.10 -26.50 7.09
CA LEU A 286 9.10 -25.71 7.80
C LEU A 286 10.39 -25.53 6.97
N VAL A 287 10.91 -26.61 6.35
CA VAL A 287 12.10 -26.52 5.46
C VAL A 287 11.80 -25.72 4.18
N ARG A 288 10.56 -25.73 3.66
CA ARG A 288 10.17 -24.91 2.50
C ARG A 288 10.08 -23.44 2.86
N GLU A 289 9.55 -23.08 4.03
CA GLU A 289 9.54 -21.69 4.52
C GLU A 289 10.94 -21.19 4.89
N ILE A 290 11.78 -22.02 5.51
CA ILE A 290 13.20 -21.68 5.76
C ILE A 290 13.95 -21.48 4.43
N ARG A 291 13.76 -22.36 3.44
CA ARG A 291 14.35 -22.21 2.09
C ARG A 291 13.81 -21.01 1.31
N LYS A 292 12.61 -20.51 1.61
CA LYS A 292 12.11 -19.24 1.05
C LYS A 292 12.82 -18.05 1.69
N ARG A 293 12.99 -18.07 3.02
CA ARG A 293 13.59 -16.97 3.78
C ARG A 293 15.07 -16.78 3.44
N ASP A 294 15.86 -17.85 3.34
CA ASP A 294 17.28 -17.79 2.93
C ASP A 294 17.51 -17.75 1.40
N ALA A 295 16.54 -17.29 0.61
CA ALA A 295 16.67 -17.22 -0.85
C ALA A 295 17.49 -16.01 -1.35
N ALA A 296 17.78 -15.04 -0.49
CA ALA A 296 18.66 -13.92 -0.82
C ALA A 296 20.12 -14.40 -0.82
N SER A 297 20.84 -14.14 -1.92
CA SER A 297 22.23 -14.56 -2.04
C SER A 297 23.15 -13.69 -1.19
N THR A 298 24.27 -14.26 -0.77
CA THR A 298 25.44 -13.56 -0.24
C THR A 298 26.67 -13.73 -1.16
N ASN A 299 26.52 -14.47 -2.27
CA ASN A 299 27.61 -14.74 -3.20
C ASN A 299 27.65 -13.68 -4.32
N PRO A 300 28.68 -12.82 -4.37
CA PRO A 300 28.76 -11.76 -5.38
C PRO A 300 28.83 -12.28 -6.81
N SER A 301 29.30 -13.51 -7.07
CA SER A 301 29.31 -14.11 -8.41
C SER A 301 27.93 -14.36 -9.01
N ASP A 302 26.86 -14.20 -8.21
CA ASP A 302 25.49 -14.26 -8.72
C ASP A 302 25.12 -13.03 -9.56
N LEU A 303 25.79 -11.89 -9.35
CA LEU A 303 25.59 -10.63 -10.07
C LEU A 303 26.83 -10.18 -10.85
N ASP A 304 28.04 -10.53 -10.39
CA ASP A 304 29.30 -9.98 -10.92
C ASP A 304 29.52 -10.31 -12.41
N GLY A 305 29.88 -9.29 -13.18
CA GLY A 305 30.07 -9.34 -14.63
C GLY A 305 28.79 -9.48 -15.47
N LYS A 306 27.62 -9.67 -14.84
CA LYS A 306 26.35 -9.95 -15.54
C LYS A 306 25.59 -8.67 -15.88
N THR A 307 24.58 -8.82 -16.74
CA THR A 307 23.65 -7.76 -17.12
C THR A 307 22.24 -8.16 -16.71
N PHE A 308 21.50 -7.22 -16.11
CA PHE A 308 20.07 -7.30 -15.82
C PHE A 308 19.38 -6.11 -16.50
N ASP A 309 18.10 -6.19 -16.85
CA ASP A 309 17.35 -5.03 -17.37
C ASP A 309 17.40 -3.88 -16.35
N TYR A 310 17.14 -4.20 -15.08
CA TYR A 310 17.12 -3.25 -13.98
C TYR A 310 18.06 -3.63 -12.85
N VAL A 311 18.82 -2.66 -12.36
CA VAL A 311 19.65 -2.79 -11.16
C VAL A 311 19.14 -1.80 -10.10
N ILE A 312 18.72 -2.34 -8.96
CA ILE A 312 18.13 -1.60 -7.84
C ILE A 312 19.16 -1.51 -6.71
N VAL A 313 19.45 -0.27 -6.29
CA VAL A 313 20.43 0.05 -5.26
C VAL A 313 19.72 0.25 -3.92
N GLY A 314 19.81 -0.76 -3.04
CA GLY A 314 19.13 -0.81 -1.75
C GLY A 314 17.91 -1.75 -1.76
N GLY A 315 17.95 -2.79 -0.93
CA GLY A 315 16.84 -3.71 -0.68
C GLY A 315 15.88 -3.18 0.38
N GLY A 316 15.59 -1.88 0.34
CA GLY A 316 14.78 -1.18 1.34
C GLY A 316 13.27 -1.34 1.15
N LEU A 317 12.51 -0.38 1.70
CA LEU A 317 11.05 -0.32 1.51
C LEU A 317 10.70 -0.19 0.01
N ALA A 318 11.06 0.94 -0.60
CA ALA A 318 10.78 1.21 -2.01
C ALA A 318 11.48 0.24 -2.96
N GLY A 319 12.76 -0.09 -2.69
CA GLY A 319 13.56 -0.95 -3.56
C GLY A 319 12.97 -2.35 -3.74
N LEU A 320 12.45 -2.97 -2.67
CA LEU A 320 11.79 -4.28 -2.78
C LEU A 320 10.40 -4.19 -3.43
N THR A 321 9.64 -3.11 -3.18
CA THR A 321 8.38 -2.86 -3.90
C THR A 321 8.61 -2.79 -5.41
N VAL A 322 9.57 -1.97 -5.85
CA VAL A 322 9.94 -1.86 -7.27
C VAL A 322 10.45 -3.19 -7.81
N ALA A 323 11.37 -3.87 -7.11
CA ALA A 323 11.90 -5.16 -7.56
C ALA A 323 10.82 -6.22 -7.77
N SER A 324 9.83 -6.24 -6.88
CA SER A 324 8.68 -7.14 -6.97
C SER A 324 7.80 -6.81 -8.17
N ARG A 325 7.40 -5.55 -8.36
CA ARG A 325 6.53 -5.16 -9.49
C ARG A 325 7.22 -5.35 -10.84
N LEU A 326 8.50 -4.98 -10.97
CA LEU A 326 9.25 -5.19 -12.22
C LEU A 326 9.40 -6.68 -12.56
N SER A 327 9.62 -7.54 -11.55
CA SER A 327 9.78 -8.99 -11.75
C SER A 327 8.48 -9.77 -11.96
N GLU A 328 7.30 -9.14 -11.87
CA GLU A 328 6.02 -9.74 -12.29
C GLU A 328 6.01 -10.05 -13.80
N ASN A 329 6.76 -9.29 -14.61
CA ASN A 329 7.00 -9.60 -16.00
C ASN A 329 8.19 -10.55 -16.14
N GLU A 330 7.94 -11.81 -16.52
CA GLU A 330 8.99 -12.83 -16.66
C GLU A 330 10.07 -12.48 -17.70
N ASN A 331 9.79 -11.55 -18.62
CA ASN A 331 10.75 -11.05 -19.62
C ASN A 331 11.67 -9.94 -19.09
N VAL A 332 11.45 -9.47 -17.86
CA VAL A 332 12.22 -8.40 -17.21
C VAL A 332 13.12 -9.01 -16.15
N THR A 333 14.43 -8.78 -16.27
CA THR A 333 15.43 -9.25 -15.31
C THR A 333 15.82 -8.16 -14.32
N VAL A 334 15.81 -8.48 -13.02
CA VAL A 334 16.01 -7.51 -11.93
C VAL A 334 17.09 -8.02 -10.97
N ALA A 335 18.08 -7.16 -10.70
CA ALA A 335 19.03 -7.34 -9.61
C ALA A 335 18.79 -6.29 -8.51
N VAL A 336 18.83 -6.72 -7.24
CA VAL A 336 18.79 -5.86 -6.04
C VAL A 336 20.07 -6.08 -5.26
N ILE A 337 20.73 -5.01 -4.82
CA ILE A 337 21.90 -5.08 -3.94
C ILE A 337 21.58 -4.37 -2.61
N GLU A 338 21.73 -5.10 -1.51
CA GLU A 338 21.49 -4.63 -0.14
C GLU A 338 22.76 -4.74 0.72
N ALA A 339 23.07 -3.68 1.46
CA ALA A 339 24.28 -3.58 2.29
C ALA A 339 24.16 -4.34 3.62
N GLY A 340 22.94 -4.54 4.12
CA GLY A 340 22.65 -5.33 5.30
C GLY A 340 22.54 -6.84 5.04
N PRO A 341 22.42 -7.65 6.11
CA PRO A 341 22.09 -9.06 5.99
C PRO A 341 20.62 -9.27 5.56
N ALA A 342 20.26 -10.49 5.20
CA ALA A 342 18.87 -10.84 4.87
C ALA A 342 17.89 -10.70 6.07
N GLY A 343 18.38 -10.71 7.32
CA GLY A 343 17.53 -10.69 8.52
C GLY A 343 16.78 -12.00 8.78
N THR A 344 17.34 -13.13 8.35
CA THR A 344 16.69 -14.46 8.36
C THR A 344 17.18 -15.36 9.50
N SER A 345 18.44 -15.20 9.91
CA SER A 345 19.04 -15.95 11.01
C SER A 345 18.25 -15.80 12.30
N LYS A 346 18.15 -16.88 13.09
CA LYS A 346 17.30 -16.96 14.29
C LYS A 346 17.40 -15.76 15.25
N ASP A 347 18.61 -15.24 15.52
CA ASP A 347 18.77 -14.03 16.34
C ASP A 347 18.09 -12.82 15.70
N LEU A 348 18.51 -12.41 14.50
CA LEU A 348 17.96 -11.24 13.80
C LEU A 348 16.44 -11.34 13.60
N ALA A 349 15.92 -12.51 13.19
CA ALA A 349 14.49 -12.74 13.04
C ALA A 349 13.73 -12.57 14.35
N SER A 350 14.28 -13.03 15.49
CA SER A 350 13.65 -12.82 16.81
C SER A 350 13.60 -11.36 17.29
N ARG A 351 14.28 -10.44 16.59
CA ARG A 351 14.24 -8.99 16.84
C ARG A 351 13.35 -8.24 15.86
N ILE A 352 13.18 -8.76 14.63
CA ILE A 352 12.38 -8.16 13.55
C ILE A 352 10.93 -8.64 13.58
N ASP A 353 10.72 -9.96 13.67
CA ASP A 353 9.42 -10.61 13.46
C ASP A 353 8.42 -10.24 14.57
N PRO A 354 8.74 -10.26 15.89
CA PRO A 354 7.81 -9.80 16.93
C PRO A 354 7.72 -8.26 16.91
N PRO A 355 6.53 -7.66 16.77
CA PRO A 355 6.35 -6.20 16.74
C PRO A 355 7.04 -5.49 17.92
N ALA A 356 6.77 -5.91 19.16
CA ALA A 356 7.40 -5.38 20.39
C ALA A 356 8.94 -5.53 20.45
N GLY A 357 9.55 -6.32 19.55
CA GLY A 357 11.00 -6.43 19.42
C GLY A 357 11.68 -5.12 18.99
N ASN A 358 10.96 -4.23 18.31
CA ASN A 358 11.47 -2.89 17.96
C ASN A 358 11.77 -2.01 19.17
N LEU A 359 11.01 -2.16 20.25
CA LEU A 359 11.18 -1.44 21.51
C LEU A 359 12.25 -2.10 22.38
N TYR A 360 12.15 -3.42 22.59
CA TYR A 360 12.87 -4.08 23.69
C TYR A 360 14.13 -4.85 23.27
N ASN A 361 14.30 -5.20 21.99
CA ASN A 361 15.39 -6.09 21.56
C ASN A 361 16.63 -5.35 21.00
N HIS A 362 16.88 -4.12 21.49
CA HIS A 362 18.11 -3.32 21.29
C HIS A 362 18.60 -3.19 19.83
N MET A 363 17.67 -2.98 18.88
CA MET A 363 17.99 -2.89 17.45
C MET A 363 19.06 -1.84 17.10
N LEU A 364 19.12 -0.75 17.87
CA LEU A 364 20.08 0.36 17.68
C LEU A 364 21.55 -0.07 17.76
N GLU A 365 21.86 -1.09 18.56
CA GLU A 365 23.23 -1.57 18.79
C GLU A 365 23.68 -2.65 17.79
N THR A 366 22.73 -3.25 17.06
CA THR A 366 23.00 -4.32 16.09
C THR A 366 23.70 -3.82 14.83
N ASN A 367 24.17 -4.75 13.99
CA ASN A 367 24.64 -4.45 12.63
C ASN A 367 23.48 -4.15 11.64
N MET A 368 22.22 -4.30 12.08
CA MET A 368 21.02 -3.94 11.30
C MET A 368 20.66 -2.46 11.44
N ASN A 369 21.40 -1.68 12.23
CA ASN A 369 21.35 -0.23 12.25
C ASN A 369 22.58 0.33 11.50
N TRP A 370 22.37 1.32 10.63
CA TRP A 370 23.45 2.09 10.02
C TRP A 370 24.26 2.91 11.05
N LYS A 371 23.68 3.24 12.22
CA LYS A 371 24.35 4.01 13.29
C LYS A 371 24.87 5.38 12.82
N PHE A 372 24.17 6.00 11.87
CA PHE A 372 24.43 7.38 11.49
C PHE A 372 24.25 8.33 12.68
N LYS A 373 24.98 9.44 12.64
CA LYS A 373 24.90 10.54 13.61
C LYS A 373 24.88 11.86 12.87
N THR A 374 24.25 12.88 13.44
CA THR A 374 24.32 14.24 12.91
C THR A 374 25.69 14.87 13.19
N VAL A 375 26.03 15.95 12.50
CA VAL A 375 27.02 16.92 13.01
C VAL A 375 26.51 17.57 14.32
N PRO A 376 27.40 18.18 15.12
CA PRO A 376 27.00 19.02 16.26
C PRO A 376 25.94 20.06 15.87
N GLN A 377 24.74 19.96 16.44
CA GLN A 377 23.62 20.83 16.09
C GLN A 377 23.71 22.16 16.85
N ALA A 378 24.03 23.25 16.14
CA ALA A 378 24.31 24.56 16.72
C ALA A 378 23.19 25.07 17.65
N ASN A 379 21.93 24.93 17.23
CA ASN A 379 20.76 25.39 17.99
C ASN A 379 20.28 24.39 19.06
N LEU A 380 21.04 23.32 19.29
CA LEU A 380 20.83 22.32 20.35
C LEU A 380 22.07 22.20 21.25
N GLY A 381 22.73 23.33 21.53
CA GLY A 381 23.91 23.38 22.39
C GLY A 381 25.13 22.60 21.85
N GLY A 382 25.19 22.35 20.54
CA GLY A 382 26.23 21.51 19.92
C GLY A 382 25.99 20.01 20.08
N ALA A 383 24.81 19.56 20.50
CA ALA A 383 24.51 18.15 20.65
C ALA A 383 24.59 17.39 19.31
N VAL A 384 25.29 16.26 19.32
CA VAL A 384 25.27 15.24 18.26
C VAL A 384 24.09 14.31 18.53
N LYS A 385 23.24 14.07 17.53
CA LYS A 385 22.05 13.22 17.65
C LYS A 385 22.25 11.90 16.89
N ASP A 386 21.72 10.82 17.44
CA ASP A 386 21.62 9.54 16.72
C ASP A 386 20.59 9.63 15.59
N PHE A 387 20.90 8.96 14.47
CA PHE A 387 20.09 9.03 13.26
C PHE A 387 19.84 7.63 12.67
N PRO A 388 19.26 6.70 13.44
CA PRO A 388 19.27 5.26 13.14
C PRO A 388 18.44 4.91 11.90
N ARG A 389 18.96 4.04 11.04
CA ARG A 389 18.29 3.58 9.81
C ARG A 389 18.48 2.08 9.64
N GLY A 390 17.51 1.40 9.03
CA GLY A 390 17.61 -0.04 8.79
C GLY A 390 18.70 -0.38 7.76
N LYS A 391 19.65 -1.22 8.16
CA LYS A 391 20.70 -1.85 7.35
C LYS A 391 20.47 -3.36 7.30
N VAL A 392 19.39 -3.76 6.63
CA VAL A 392 18.90 -5.14 6.56
C VAL A 392 17.97 -5.24 5.35
N LEU A 393 17.78 -6.42 4.78
CA LEU A 393 16.78 -6.62 3.72
C LEU A 393 15.37 -6.27 4.23
N GLY A 394 14.73 -5.29 3.61
CA GLY A 394 13.54 -4.57 4.10
C GLY A 394 13.82 -3.11 4.51
N GLY A 395 15.08 -2.74 4.71
CA GLY A 395 15.54 -1.42 5.14
C GLY A 395 14.87 -0.97 6.44
N SER A 396 14.55 0.33 6.54
CA SER A 396 13.91 0.88 7.74
C SER A 396 12.53 0.27 8.06
N SER A 397 11.83 -0.35 7.10
CA SER A 397 10.54 -1.03 7.38
C SER A 397 10.68 -2.26 8.29
N ALA A 398 11.88 -2.86 8.34
CA ALA A 398 12.19 -3.97 9.23
C ALA A 398 12.43 -3.56 10.69
N VAL A 399 12.61 -2.25 10.97
CA VAL A 399 13.11 -1.78 12.29
C VAL A 399 12.31 -0.60 12.88
N ASN A 400 11.26 -0.13 12.20
CA ASN A 400 10.50 1.05 12.62
C ASN A 400 9.42 0.76 13.70
N GLY A 401 8.73 1.83 14.10
CA GLY A 401 7.60 1.83 15.04
C GLY A 401 6.27 1.25 14.54
N LEU A 402 6.24 0.58 13.38
CA LEU A 402 5.06 -0.05 12.73
C LEU A 402 3.85 0.84 12.39
N TYR A 403 3.72 2.05 12.94
CA TYR A 403 2.67 3.02 12.61
C TYR A 403 2.42 3.12 11.10
N TYR A 404 1.20 2.78 10.70
CA TYR A 404 0.67 2.96 9.37
C TYR A 404 -0.39 4.06 9.45
N VAL A 405 -0.01 5.26 9.01
CA VAL A 405 -0.83 6.48 8.92
C VAL A 405 -0.77 6.96 7.47
N ARG A 406 -1.73 7.80 7.03
CA ARG A 406 -1.66 8.52 5.74
C ARG A 406 -1.67 10.03 5.99
N HIS A 407 -1.00 10.75 5.11
CA HIS A 407 -1.04 12.22 5.03
C HIS A 407 -2.34 12.70 4.40
N SER A 408 -2.56 14.01 4.38
CA SER A 408 -3.80 14.61 3.89
C SER A 408 -3.87 14.74 2.36
N THR A 409 -5.11 14.83 1.85
CA THR A 409 -5.41 15.12 0.44
C THR A 409 -4.71 16.38 -0.05
N SER A 410 -4.78 17.47 0.73
CA SER A 410 -4.20 18.77 0.39
C SER A 410 -2.66 18.73 0.31
N GLU A 411 -2.00 18.00 1.21
CA GLU A 411 -0.55 17.80 1.16
C GLU A 411 -0.10 17.05 -0.10
N GLN A 412 -0.84 16.03 -0.54
CA GLN A 412 -0.49 15.31 -1.77
C GLN A 412 -0.81 16.12 -3.03
N ASP A 413 -1.96 16.77 -3.08
CA ASP A 413 -2.37 17.61 -4.20
C ASP A 413 -1.41 18.78 -4.42
N ALA A 414 -0.99 19.45 -3.35
CA ALA A 414 0.01 20.51 -3.41
C ALA A 414 1.38 20.02 -3.92
N TRP A 415 1.73 18.73 -3.73
CA TRP A 415 2.93 18.15 -4.33
C TRP A 415 2.74 18.06 -5.85
N GLY A 416 1.66 17.42 -6.31
CA GLY A 416 1.32 17.33 -7.73
C GLY A 416 1.28 18.70 -8.42
N GLU A 417 0.78 19.74 -7.73
CA GLU A 417 0.75 21.12 -8.21
C GLU A 417 2.14 21.75 -8.37
N ILE A 418 3.03 21.66 -7.37
CA ILE A 418 4.37 22.30 -7.46
C ILE A 418 5.31 21.67 -8.49
N ILE A 419 5.03 20.44 -8.94
CA ILE A 419 5.76 19.77 -10.03
C ILE A 419 5.01 19.79 -11.38
N GLY A 420 3.80 20.36 -11.41
CA GLY A 420 3.00 20.49 -12.63
C GLY A 420 2.41 19.19 -13.17
N ASP A 421 2.08 18.24 -12.30
CA ASP A 421 1.38 17.00 -12.66
C ASP A 421 0.52 16.44 -11.51
N LYS A 422 -0.64 17.06 -11.29
CA LYS A 422 -1.64 16.63 -10.31
C LYS A 422 -2.33 15.31 -10.67
N ASN A 423 -2.28 14.87 -11.93
CA ASN A 423 -2.85 13.58 -12.32
C ASN A 423 -1.93 12.44 -11.87
N LEU A 424 -0.62 12.57 -12.07
CA LEU A 424 0.36 11.56 -11.66
C LEU A 424 0.65 11.59 -10.16
N TRP A 425 0.72 12.78 -9.55
CA TRP A 425 1.17 12.98 -8.17
C TRP A 425 0.16 13.68 -7.25
N GLY A 426 -1.12 13.79 -7.66
CA GLY A 426 -2.20 14.21 -6.76
C GLY A 426 -2.72 13.08 -5.88
N TRP A 427 -3.63 13.42 -4.97
CA TRP A 427 -4.17 12.49 -3.98
C TRP A 427 -4.75 11.23 -4.60
N ASN A 428 -5.60 11.34 -5.62
CA ASN A 428 -6.31 10.20 -6.21
C ASN A 428 -5.36 9.06 -6.66
N ASN A 429 -4.26 9.41 -7.32
CA ASN A 429 -3.31 8.41 -7.81
C ASN A 429 -2.44 7.83 -6.67
N MET A 430 -1.99 8.68 -5.74
CA MET A 430 -1.26 8.23 -4.55
C MET A 430 -2.12 7.31 -3.68
N TYR A 431 -3.39 7.68 -3.45
CA TYR A 431 -4.35 6.92 -2.65
C TYR A 431 -4.65 5.55 -3.25
N ARG A 432 -4.87 5.47 -4.57
CA ARG A 432 -4.93 4.20 -5.32
C ARG A 432 -3.69 3.35 -5.07
N ALA A 433 -2.50 3.95 -5.18
CA ALA A 433 -1.23 3.25 -5.02
C ALA A 433 -0.97 2.79 -3.57
N MET A 434 -1.31 3.61 -2.56
CA MET A 434 -1.28 3.22 -1.15
C MET A 434 -2.21 2.04 -0.88
N LYS A 435 -3.44 2.06 -1.38
CA LYS A 435 -4.38 0.92 -1.30
C LYS A 435 -3.87 -0.32 -2.06
N LYS A 436 -3.17 -0.15 -3.18
CA LYS A 436 -2.55 -1.27 -3.94
C LYS A 436 -1.46 -2.00 -3.14
N SER A 437 -0.77 -1.30 -2.24
CA SER A 437 0.21 -1.90 -1.32
C SER A 437 -0.40 -2.58 -0.10
N GLU A 438 -1.61 -2.17 0.28
CA GLU A 438 -2.27 -2.49 1.54
C GLU A 438 -3.17 -3.74 1.47
N ASN A 439 -3.12 -4.51 2.54
CA ASN A 439 -4.05 -5.58 2.84
C ASN A 439 -4.52 -5.43 4.30
N PHE A 440 -5.56 -4.63 4.46
CA PHE A 440 -6.19 -4.31 5.71
C PHE A 440 -7.00 -5.49 6.25
N THR A 441 -6.85 -5.76 7.55
CA THR A 441 -7.73 -6.62 8.32
C THR A 441 -8.30 -5.84 9.50
N ASP A 442 -9.62 -5.84 9.59
CA ASP A 442 -10.38 -5.16 10.65
C ASP A 442 -10.15 -5.78 12.04
N ALA A 443 -10.34 -4.99 13.09
CA ALA A 443 -10.18 -5.40 14.47
C ALA A 443 -11.21 -6.46 14.88
N SER A 444 -10.80 -7.32 15.82
CA SER A 444 -11.68 -8.26 16.49
C SER A 444 -12.68 -7.54 17.41
N ASP A 445 -13.79 -8.19 17.73
CA ASP A 445 -14.82 -7.67 18.64
C ASP A 445 -14.27 -7.35 20.05
N GLU A 446 -13.18 -8.00 20.47
CA GLU A 446 -12.48 -7.69 21.73
C GLU A 446 -11.73 -6.36 21.65
N ILE A 447 -10.95 -6.18 20.58
CA ILE A 447 -10.16 -4.96 20.35
C ILE A 447 -11.09 -3.75 20.14
N LYS A 448 -12.21 -3.93 19.43
CA LYS A 448 -13.24 -2.89 19.24
C LYS A 448 -13.93 -2.39 20.52
N LYS A 449 -13.70 -3.02 21.69
CA LYS A 449 -14.13 -2.47 22.99
C LYS A 449 -13.29 -1.28 23.42
N VAL A 450 -12.06 -1.15 22.94
CA VAL A 450 -11.26 0.07 23.13
C VAL A 450 -11.87 1.16 22.27
N GLU A 451 -12.30 2.24 22.92
CA GLU A 451 -13.11 3.27 22.26
C GLU A 451 -12.37 3.94 21.10
N HIS A 452 -13.13 4.24 20.04
CA HIS A 452 -12.66 4.86 18.78
C HIS A 452 -11.72 3.97 17.93
N ILE A 453 -11.87 2.65 18.00
CA ILE A 453 -11.41 1.73 16.96
C ILE A 453 -12.54 1.49 15.95
N SER A 454 -12.33 1.96 14.73
CA SER A 454 -13.27 1.84 13.61
C SER A 454 -12.55 1.94 12.27
N SER A 455 -13.19 1.45 11.21
CA SER A 455 -12.77 1.59 9.81
C SER A 455 -13.99 1.88 8.94
N GLU A 456 -13.82 2.61 7.84
CA GLU A 456 -14.86 2.84 6.85
C GLU A 456 -14.74 1.85 5.67
N PRO A 457 -15.86 1.40 5.08
CA PRO A 457 -15.84 0.66 3.83
C PRO A 457 -15.11 1.45 2.73
N GLY A 458 -14.17 0.80 2.05
CA GLY A 458 -13.49 1.39 0.89
C GLY A 458 -12.38 2.41 1.19
N SER A 459 -12.08 2.75 2.45
CA SER A 459 -10.88 3.54 2.80
C SER A 459 -9.57 2.75 2.60
N HIS A 460 -9.65 1.42 2.73
CA HIS A 460 -8.51 0.51 2.72
C HIS A 460 -8.42 -0.38 1.47
N GLY A 461 -7.19 -0.81 1.17
CA GLY A 461 -6.89 -1.93 0.27
C GLY A 461 -6.94 -3.27 1.01
N THR A 462 -7.36 -4.33 0.32
CA THR A 462 -7.60 -5.67 0.90
C THR A 462 -6.90 -6.80 0.12
N LYS A 463 -5.93 -6.42 -0.74
CA LYS A 463 -5.29 -7.34 -1.71
C LYS A 463 -3.79 -7.09 -1.90
N GLY A 464 -3.24 -6.08 -1.25
CA GLY A 464 -1.82 -5.73 -1.36
C GLY A 464 -0.89 -6.71 -0.63
N PRO A 465 0.43 -6.54 -0.76
CA PRO A 465 1.40 -7.43 -0.11
C PRO A 465 1.66 -7.11 1.37
N ILE A 466 1.37 -5.88 1.83
CA ILE A 466 1.60 -5.44 3.21
C ILE A 466 0.35 -5.64 4.04
N GLN A 467 0.45 -6.50 5.06
CA GLN A 467 -0.63 -6.70 6.03
C GLN A 467 -0.70 -5.48 6.96
N VAL A 468 -1.89 -4.95 7.15
CA VAL A 468 -2.17 -3.78 7.98
C VAL A 468 -3.34 -4.11 8.91
N SER A 469 -3.16 -3.96 10.22
CA SER A 469 -4.17 -4.29 11.23
C SER A 469 -3.84 -3.61 12.56
N TRP A 470 -4.74 -3.74 13.54
CA TRP A 470 -4.44 -3.36 14.92
C TRP A 470 -3.75 -4.52 15.68
N PRO A 471 -2.95 -4.22 16.73
CA PRO A 471 -2.47 -5.23 17.67
C PRO A 471 -3.57 -6.10 18.25
N GLY A 472 -3.22 -7.34 18.58
CA GLY A 472 -4.11 -8.32 19.21
C GLY A 472 -4.31 -8.11 20.72
N GLU A 473 -3.60 -7.14 21.31
CA GLU A 473 -3.72 -6.70 22.71
C GLU A 473 -3.62 -5.16 22.73
N ILE A 474 -4.55 -4.47 23.38
CA ILE A 474 -4.57 -2.99 23.52
C ILE A 474 -5.01 -2.62 24.95
N TYR A 475 -4.45 -1.54 25.50
CA TYR A 475 -4.63 -1.13 26.90
C TYR A 475 -5.63 0.03 27.06
N ASP A 476 -6.45 -0.01 28.12
CA ASP A 476 -7.50 0.98 28.42
C ASP A 476 -7.03 2.46 28.40
N SER A 477 -5.77 2.69 28.77
CA SER A 477 -5.17 4.02 28.82
C SER A 477 -5.00 4.66 27.43
N ILE A 478 -5.01 3.87 26.36
CA ILE A 478 -5.01 4.35 24.96
C ILE A 478 -6.33 5.05 24.65
N GLY A 479 -7.47 4.39 24.87
CA GLY A 479 -8.79 5.02 24.74
C GLY A 479 -8.94 6.23 25.68
N ALA A 480 -8.30 6.20 26.85
CA ALA A 480 -8.27 7.35 27.75
C ALA A 480 -7.48 8.54 27.19
N PHE A 481 -6.37 8.30 26.48
CA PHE A 481 -5.62 9.32 25.74
C PHE A 481 -6.44 9.92 24.60
N ILE A 482 -7.11 9.10 23.78
CA ILE A 482 -7.96 9.58 22.67
C ILE A 482 -9.03 10.57 23.19
N LYS A 483 -9.70 10.22 24.30
CA LYS A 483 -10.66 11.10 24.99
C LYS A 483 -10.04 12.37 25.54
N ALA A 484 -8.86 12.28 26.15
CA ALA A 484 -8.18 13.43 26.75
C ALA A 484 -7.70 14.41 25.68
N ALA A 485 -7.08 13.90 24.61
CA ALA A 485 -6.71 14.66 23.43
C ALA A 485 -7.92 15.39 22.83
N SER A 486 -9.05 14.71 22.67
CA SER A 486 -10.24 15.35 22.13
C SER A 486 -10.77 16.49 23.01
N LYS A 487 -10.82 16.29 24.33
CA LYS A 487 -11.18 17.37 25.29
C LYS A 487 -10.24 18.57 25.28
N THR A 488 -8.99 18.43 24.81
CA THR A 488 -8.07 19.58 24.68
C THR A 488 -8.26 20.38 23.38
N GLY A 489 -8.95 19.82 22.38
CA GLY A 489 -9.30 20.49 21.12
C GLY A 489 -9.24 19.61 19.87
N ALA A 490 -8.76 18.36 19.95
CA ALA A 490 -8.69 17.48 18.80
C ALA A 490 -10.08 16.92 18.41
N PRO A 491 -10.42 16.81 17.11
CA PRO A 491 -11.59 16.04 16.70
C PRO A 491 -11.35 14.54 16.94
N TYR A 492 -12.42 13.78 17.14
CA TYR A 492 -12.36 12.32 16.95
C TYR A 492 -12.39 12.02 15.46
N VAL A 493 -11.64 11.01 15.04
CA VAL A 493 -11.65 10.52 13.65
C VAL A 493 -12.18 9.10 13.64
N LYS A 494 -13.19 8.81 12.81
CA LYS A 494 -13.72 7.45 12.64
C LYS A 494 -12.79 6.60 11.78
N ASP A 495 -12.24 7.19 10.71
CA ASP A 495 -11.24 6.59 9.83
C ASP A 495 -10.36 7.72 9.22
N PRO A 496 -9.06 7.80 9.53
CA PRO A 496 -8.16 8.84 9.04
C PRO A 496 -7.55 8.55 7.65
N TYR A 497 -7.80 7.38 7.06
CA TYR A 497 -7.04 6.85 5.92
C TYR A 497 -7.55 7.31 4.56
N SER A 498 -8.64 8.08 4.52
CA SER A 498 -9.25 8.66 3.32
C SER A 498 -8.74 10.07 2.97
N GLY A 499 -7.65 10.53 3.61
CA GLY A 499 -7.02 11.84 3.35
C GLY A 499 -7.39 12.94 4.35
N HIS A 500 -8.04 12.57 5.45
CA HIS A 500 -8.44 13.45 6.56
C HIS A 500 -7.86 12.93 7.88
N ASN A 501 -6.57 13.18 8.09
CA ASN A 501 -5.78 12.63 9.19
C ASN A 501 -5.81 13.47 10.49
N ILE A 502 -6.46 14.64 10.50
CA ILE A 502 -6.53 15.53 11.67
C ILE A 502 -7.46 14.95 12.73
N GLY A 503 -6.94 14.77 13.96
CA GLY A 503 -7.69 14.32 15.13
C GLY A 503 -7.00 13.18 15.88
N ALA A 504 -7.67 12.69 16.91
CA ALA A 504 -7.21 11.60 17.76
C ALA A 504 -7.85 10.26 17.37
N TYR A 505 -7.03 9.23 17.17
CA TYR A 505 -7.45 7.87 16.82
C TYR A 505 -6.41 6.80 17.22
N VAL A 506 -6.83 5.54 17.21
CA VAL A 506 -5.94 4.38 17.36
C VAL A 506 -5.46 3.97 15.96
N ALA A 507 -4.19 4.25 15.65
CA ALA A 507 -3.62 4.00 14.32
C ALA A 507 -3.38 2.51 14.05
N LEU A 508 -3.40 2.16 12.78
CA LEU A 508 -3.06 0.83 12.30
C LEU A 508 -1.55 0.62 12.37
N GLU A 509 -1.16 -0.64 12.42
CA GLU A 509 0.23 -1.08 12.33
C GLU A 509 0.43 -1.95 11.08
N THR A 510 1.63 -1.94 10.50
CA THR A 510 2.00 -2.93 9.47
C THR A 510 2.28 -4.28 10.13
N LEU A 511 1.21 -5.00 10.43
CA LEU A 511 1.19 -6.20 11.24
C LEU A 511 0.35 -7.28 10.54
N ASN A 512 0.82 -8.53 10.58
CA ASN A 512 0.09 -9.68 10.09
C ASN A 512 -0.77 -10.30 11.21
N PRO A 513 -2.11 -10.22 11.14
CA PRO A 513 -3.00 -10.68 12.22
C PRO A 513 -3.12 -12.21 12.29
N SER A 514 -2.68 -12.95 11.26
CA SER A 514 -2.74 -14.42 11.26
C SER A 514 -1.67 -15.08 12.15
N ASN A 515 -0.57 -14.38 12.42
CA ASN A 515 0.57 -14.91 13.17
C ASN A 515 1.24 -13.89 14.12
N TRP A 516 0.72 -12.66 14.18
CA TRP A 516 1.20 -11.55 15.01
C TRP A 516 2.66 -11.14 14.75
N THR A 517 3.16 -11.33 13.52
CA THR A 517 4.48 -10.83 13.11
C THR A 517 4.38 -9.50 12.37
N ARG A 518 5.43 -8.68 12.47
CA ARG A 518 5.66 -7.51 11.60
C ARG A 518 5.41 -7.84 10.13
N SER A 519 4.64 -6.99 9.46
CA SER A 519 4.59 -6.92 7.99
C SER A 519 5.49 -5.80 7.52
N PHE A 520 6.37 -6.07 6.56
CA PHE A 520 7.34 -5.11 6.05
C PHE A 520 7.76 -5.47 4.61
N SER A 521 8.57 -4.64 3.95
CA SER A 521 8.74 -4.78 2.49
C SER A 521 9.38 -6.11 2.08
N ARG A 522 10.21 -6.73 2.94
CA ARG A 522 10.72 -8.09 2.69
C ARG A 522 9.61 -9.13 2.78
N SER A 523 8.83 -9.15 3.86
CA SER A 523 7.78 -10.15 4.07
C SER A 523 6.62 -10.04 3.08
N GLY A 524 6.33 -8.83 2.58
CA GLY A 524 5.30 -8.60 1.57
C GLY A 524 5.81 -8.72 0.13
N TYR A 525 6.87 -7.99 -0.23
CA TYR A 525 7.30 -7.85 -1.63
C TYR A 525 8.42 -8.80 -2.06
N TYR A 526 9.08 -9.52 -1.14
CA TYR A 526 10.16 -10.46 -1.49
C TYR A 526 9.88 -11.92 -1.11
N ASP A 527 9.73 -12.24 0.18
CA ASP A 527 9.63 -13.62 0.70
C ASP A 527 8.54 -14.49 -0.01
N PRO A 528 7.37 -13.95 -0.40
CA PRO A 528 6.37 -14.72 -1.16
C PRO A 528 6.78 -15.08 -2.59
N TYR A 529 7.72 -14.31 -3.18
CA TYR A 529 8.02 -14.30 -4.63
C TYR A 529 9.43 -14.79 -4.97
N VAL A 530 10.18 -15.31 -4.00
CA VAL A 530 11.56 -15.83 -4.16
C VAL A 530 11.73 -16.96 -5.18
N TYR A 531 10.64 -17.52 -5.68
CA TYR A 531 10.64 -18.51 -6.77
C TYR A 531 10.86 -17.88 -8.16
N ARG A 532 10.71 -16.55 -8.30
CA ARG A 532 10.86 -15.80 -9.56
C ARG A 532 12.32 -15.82 -10.03
N LYS A 533 12.61 -16.59 -11.08
CA LYS A 533 13.97 -16.81 -11.59
C LYS A 533 14.65 -15.54 -12.12
N ASN A 534 13.84 -14.59 -12.58
CA ASN A 534 14.22 -13.28 -13.11
C ASN A 534 14.51 -12.22 -12.04
N LEU A 535 14.22 -12.50 -10.76
CA LEU A 535 14.59 -11.65 -9.62
C LEU A 535 15.83 -12.22 -8.92
N LYS A 536 16.86 -11.38 -8.73
CA LYS A 536 18.06 -11.69 -7.94
C LYS A 536 18.27 -10.64 -6.86
N VAL A 537 18.50 -11.09 -5.63
CA VAL A 537 18.77 -10.24 -4.48
C VAL A 537 20.09 -10.67 -3.87
N LEU A 538 21.03 -9.73 -3.77
CA LEU A 538 22.33 -9.89 -3.12
C LEU A 538 22.35 -9.08 -1.83
N THR A 539 22.73 -9.70 -0.72
CA THR A 539 22.83 -9.07 0.61
C THR A 539 24.29 -8.99 1.07
N GLY A 540 24.55 -8.17 2.09
CA GLY A 540 25.89 -7.95 2.66
C GLY A 540 26.85 -7.17 1.76
N HIS A 541 26.36 -6.45 0.75
CA HIS A 541 27.17 -5.73 -0.23
C HIS A 541 26.72 -4.28 -0.38
N LEU A 542 27.63 -3.34 -0.13
CA LEU A 542 27.40 -1.91 -0.36
C LEU A 542 27.62 -1.57 -1.83
N VAL A 543 26.63 -0.97 -2.48
CA VAL A 543 26.84 -0.25 -3.75
C VAL A 543 27.65 1.01 -3.46
N THR A 544 28.81 1.15 -4.09
CA THR A 544 29.76 2.21 -3.81
C THR A 544 29.63 3.40 -4.77
N LYS A 545 29.20 3.13 -6.01
CA LYS A 545 28.85 4.14 -7.02
C LYS A 545 28.00 3.54 -8.14
N VAL A 546 27.29 4.40 -8.84
CA VAL A 546 26.71 4.12 -10.17
C VAL A 546 27.81 4.32 -11.22
N GLU A 547 27.88 3.42 -12.19
CA GLU A 547 28.81 3.53 -13.32
C GLU A 547 28.16 4.36 -14.41
N MET A 548 28.85 5.44 -14.83
CA MET A 548 28.28 6.47 -15.71
C MET A 548 29.12 6.67 -16.97
N GLU A 549 28.45 6.65 -18.12
CA GLU A 549 28.99 7.11 -19.40
C GLU A 549 28.55 8.55 -19.69
N LYS A 550 29.49 9.42 -20.07
CA LYS A 550 29.21 10.78 -20.55
C LYS A 550 28.70 10.74 -21.99
N GLY A 551 27.38 10.79 -22.17
CA GLY A 551 26.75 10.95 -23.49
C GLY A 551 26.78 12.39 -24.00
N GLN A 552 26.49 12.58 -25.29
CA GLN A 552 26.52 13.91 -25.95
C GLN A 552 25.52 14.93 -25.41
N LYS A 553 24.44 14.49 -24.74
CA LYS A 553 23.37 15.35 -24.19
C LYS A 553 22.93 14.95 -22.79
N LEU A 554 22.84 13.65 -22.54
CA LEU A 554 22.48 13.05 -21.25
C LEU A 554 23.53 12.00 -20.89
N ALA A 555 23.89 11.91 -19.62
CA ALA A 555 24.69 10.81 -19.10
C ALA A 555 23.86 9.52 -19.05
N LYS A 556 24.53 8.37 -19.16
CA LYS A 556 23.90 7.05 -19.09
C LYS A 556 24.48 6.26 -17.93
N ALA A 557 23.64 5.73 -17.06
CA ALA A 557 24.03 4.71 -16.09
C ALA A 557 24.20 3.36 -16.81
N THR A 558 25.36 2.73 -16.70
CA THR A 558 25.66 1.44 -17.36
C THR A 558 25.63 0.26 -16.41
N GLY A 559 25.65 0.52 -15.10
CA GLY A 559 25.76 -0.48 -14.06
C GLY A 559 26.03 0.15 -12.71
N VAL A 560 26.43 -0.66 -11.74
CA VAL A 560 26.91 -0.20 -10.43
C VAL A 560 28.13 -1.02 -9.99
N THR A 561 29.02 -0.34 -9.27
CA THR A 561 30.14 -0.96 -8.56
C THR A 561 29.72 -1.28 -7.12
N TYR A 562 30.10 -2.43 -6.57
CA TYR A 562 29.76 -2.82 -5.21
C TYR A 562 30.86 -3.64 -4.50
N GLN A 563 30.88 -3.57 -3.17
CA GLN A 563 31.90 -4.19 -2.30
C GLN A 563 31.26 -4.63 -0.96
N ALA A 564 31.77 -5.70 -0.35
CA ALA A 564 31.30 -6.16 0.97
C ALA A 564 31.88 -5.35 2.17
N LYS A 565 33.04 -4.72 1.99
CA LYS A 565 33.82 -3.98 3.00
C LYS A 565 34.83 -3.03 2.31
N PRO A 566 35.43 -2.04 3.01
CA PRO A 566 36.34 -1.04 2.42
C PRO A 566 37.44 -1.65 1.55
N ASP A 567 38.28 -2.51 2.14
CA ASP A 567 39.35 -3.23 1.44
C ASP A 567 38.86 -4.57 0.83
N GLY A 568 37.63 -4.57 0.34
CA GLY A 568 36.98 -5.73 -0.27
C GLY A 568 37.29 -5.86 -1.76
N GLN A 569 37.15 -7.08 -2.29
CA GLN A 569 37.08 -7.28 -3.73
C GLN A 569 35.95 -6.42 -4.31
N THR A 570 36.28 -5.70 -5.38
CA THR A 570 35.33 -4.89 -6.15
C THR A 570 34.60 -5.77 -7.16
N TYR A 571 33.28 -5.63 -7.22
CA TYR A 571 32.40 -6.34 -8.14
C TYR A 571 31.55 -5.36 -8.94
N HIS A 572 31.05 -5.81 -10.09
CA HIS A 572 30.39 -4.97 -11.09
C HIS A 572 29.14 -5.66 -11.64
N VAL A 573 28.00 -4.98 -11.71
CA VAL A 573 26.80 -5.48 -12.40
C VAL A 573 26.25 -4.43 -13.37
N LYS A 574 25.90 -4.86 -14.58
CA LYS A 574 25.45 -3.97 -15.66
C LYS A 574 23.93 -3.84 -15.70
N ALA A 575 23.47 -2.62 -16.00
CA ALA A 575 22.08 -2.32 -16.29
C ALA A 575 21.86 -2.24 -17.81
N GLY A 576 21.04 -3.15 -18.34
CA GLY A 576 20.63 -3.19 -19.74
C GLY A 576 19.62 -2.10 -20.09
N ARG A 577 18.83 -1.63 -19.11
CA ARG A 577 17.88 -0.52 -19.25
C ARG A 577 18.16 0.60 -18.26
N GLU A 578 17.84 0.43 -16.98
CA GLU A 578 17.90 1.51 -15.98
C GLU A 578 18.54 1.07 -14.67
N VAL A 579 19.21 2.02 -14.00
CA VAL A 579 19.60 1.91 -12.58
C VAL A 579 18.56 2.66 -11.75
N ILE A 580 18.12 2.07 -10.65
CA ILE A 580 17.11 2.64 -9.76
C ILE A 580 17.72 2.77 -8.36
N MET A 581 17.82 4.01 -7.89
CA MET A 581 18.31 4.34 -6.55
C MET A 581 17.18 4.21 -5.54
N SER A 582 17.39 3.37 -4.52
CA SER A 582 16.48 3.17 -3.38
C SER A 582 17.24 3.06 -2.05
N GLY A 583 18.37 3.78 -1.93
CA GLY A 583 19.23 3.79 -0.76
C GLY A 583 18.67 4.55 0.45
N GLY A 584 17.50 5.20 0.28
CA GLY A 584 16.86 6.06 1.26
C GLY A 584 17.52 7.43 1.34
N ALA A 585 16.90 8.33 2.11
CA ALA A 585 17.31 9.74 2.20
C ALA A 585 18.78 10.00 2.60
N VAL A 586 19.47 9.03 3.21
CA VAL A 586 20.89 9.16 3.57
C VAL A 586 21.83 8.63 2.48
N ASN A 587 21.68 7.38 2.04
CA ASN A 587 22.65 6.75 1.13
C ASN A 587 22.47 7.19 -0.32
N THR A 588 21.23 7.47 -0.77
CA THR A 588 20.97 7.92 -2.14
C THR A 588 21.76 9.18 -2.52
N PRO A 589 21.74 10.30 -1.77
CA PRO A 589 22.55 11.47 -2.11
C PRO A 589 24.06 11.21 -2.02
N GLN A 590 24.51 10.36 -1.09
CA GLN A 590 25.92 9.96 -0.99
C GLN A 590 26.39 9.22 -2.24
N ILE A 591 25.65 8.18 -2.68
CA ILE A 591 26.02 7.39 -3.85
C ILE A 591 25.95 8.25 -5.12
N LEU A 592 24.97 9.15 -5.26
CA LEU A 592 24.91 10.10 -6.37
C LEU A 592 26.16 11.00 -6.41
N GLN A 593 26.56 11.58 -5.28
CA GLN A 593 27.77 12.42 -5.18
C GLN A 593 29.04 11.62 -5.55
N LEU A 594 29.20 10.40 -5.04
CA LEU A 594 30.31 9.49 -5.38
C LEU A 594 30.31 9.06 -6.85
N SER A 595 29.15 9.13 -7.52
CA SER A 595 28.99 8.86 -8.96
C SER A 595 29.21 10.09 -9.85
N GLY A 596 29.66 11.21 -9.27
CA GLY A 596 29.87 12.47 -10.01
C GLY A 596 28.57 13.24 -10.33
N ILE A 597 27.49 12.99 -9.58
CA ILE A 597 26.19 13.65 -9.72
C ILE A 597 25.92 14.48 -8.46
N GLY A 598 26.07 15.80 -8.56
CA GLY A 598 25.99 16.72 -7.42
C GLY A 598 26.45 18.14 -7.78
N GLU A 599 26.60 19.02 -6.79
CA GLU A 599 27.10 20.37 -7.04
C GLU A 599 28.53 20.34 -7.57
N LYS A 600 28.75 20.90 -8.77
CA LYS A 600 30.04 20.88 -9.47
C LYS A 600 31.22 21.34 -8.62
N ASN A 601 31.12 22.44 -7.87
CA ASN A 601 32.27 22.97 -7.13
C ASN A 601 32.61 22.10 -5.92
N PHE A 602 31.60 21.61 -5.20
CA PHE A 602 31.76 20.65 -4.12
C PHE A 602 32.44 19.35 -4.61
N LEU A 603 31.95 18.75 -5.70
CA LEU A 603 32.55 17.53 -6.27
C LEU A 603 34.00 17.74 -6.71
N ASN A 604 34.31 18.86 -7.37
CA ASN A 604 35.68 19.22 -7.73
C ASN A 604 36.58 19.37 -6.48
N SER A 605 36.06 19.91 -5.37
CA SER A 605 36.82 20.02 -4.11
C SER A 605 37.16 18.65 -3.50
N LYS A 606 36.32 17.64 -3.74
CA LYS A 606 36.53 16.23 -3.37
C LYS A 606 37.34 15.44 -4.42
N LYS A 607 37.79 16.09 -5.51
CA LYS A 607 38.48 15.47 -6.66
C LYS A 607 37.65 14.38 -7.36
N ILE A 608 36.33 14.54 -7.38
CA ILE A 608 35.40 13.66 -8.12
C ILE A 608 35.12 14.30 -9.48
N ASP A 609 35.29 13.53 -10.56
CA ASP A 609 34.94 13.96 -11.91
C ASP A 609 33.43 14.20 -12.02
N VAL A 610 33.05 15.44 -12.34
CA VAL A 610 31.64 15.78 -12.53
C VAL A 610 31.10 15.13 -13.80
N VAL A 611 30.05 14.33 -13.64
CA VAL A 611 29.24 13.71 -14.69
C VAL A 611 28.00 14.57 -14.96
N VAL A 612 27.30 14.97 -13.90
CA VAL A 612 26.14 15.86 -13.96
C VAL A 612 26.22 16.88 -12.85
N ASP A 613 26.21 18.17 -13.22
CA ASP A 613 26.02 19.27 -12.26
C ASP A 613 24.56 19.29 -11.80
N SER A 614 24.32 18.75 -10.60
CA SER A 614 23.02 18.60 -9.97
C SER A 614 23.08 19.19 -8.55
N PRO A 615 23.07 20.53 -8.41
CA PRO A 615 23.28 21.22 -7.14
C PRO A 615 22.19 20.96 -6.09
N GLY A 616 21.11 20.25 -6.41
CA GLY A 616 20.11 19.81 -5.45
C GLY A 616 20.48 18.56 -4.65
N VAL A 617 21.42 17.74 -5.14
CA VAL A 617 21.76 16.46 -4.50
C VAL A 617 22.33 16.70 -3.11
N GLY A 618 21.72 16.06 -2.11
CA GLY A 618 22.09 16.20 -0.71
C GLY A 618 21.49 17.43 -0.02
N HIS A 619 20.94 18.42 -0.72
CA HIS A 619 20.26 19.56 -0.09
C HIS A 619 18.78 19.27 0.20
N ASN A 620 18.08 20.23 0.84
CA ASN A 620 16.66 20.14 1.17
C ASN A 620 16.31 18.96 2.12
N LEU A 621 17.28 18.51 2.92
CA LEU A 621 17.02 17.54 3.99
C LEU A 621 15.97 18.12 4.94
N GLN A 622 14.92 17.34 5.13
CA GLN A 622 13.82 17.57 6.07
C GLN A 622 13.62 16.32 6.90
N ASP A 623 13.13 16.49 8.12
CA ASP A 623 12.88 15.43 9.08
C ASP A 623 11.87 15.96 10.11
N HIS A 624 11.10 15.06 10.71
CA HIS A 624 10.31 15.40 11.90
C HIS A 624 11.22 15.47 13.11
N VAL A 625 10.98 16.46 13.96
CA VAL A 625 11.71 16.63 15.21
C VAL A 625 10.77 16.38 16.37
N SER A 626 11.13 15.44 17.24
CA SER A 626 10.29 14.99 18.35
C SER A 626 10.99 14.99 19.70
N GLY A 627 10.16 14.98 20.74
CA GLY A 627 10.49 14.74 22.14
C GLY A 627 9.18 14.51 22.89
N GLY A 628 9.14 14.58 24.22
CA GLY A 628 7.88 14.36 24.92
C GLY A 628 7.87 14.72 26.39
N VAL A 629 6.66 14.66 26.95
CA VAL A 629 6.39 14.78 28.39
C VAL A 629 6.15 13.36 28.92
N GLN A 630 6.80 13.01 30.03
CA GLN A 630 6.78 11.67 30.62
C GLN A 630 6.24 11.70 32.04
N TRP A 631 5.53 10.62 32.40
CA TRP A 631 4.96 10.37 33.71
C TRP A 631 5.34 8.97 34.19
N ALA A 632 5.39 8.81 35.50
CA ALA A 632 5.24 7.48 36.10
C ALA A 632 3.86 6.90 35.73
N PRO A 633 3.70 5.57 35.59
CA PRO A 633 2.37 4.97 35.47
C PRO A 633 1.56 5.20 36.75
N GLY A 634 0.26 5.49 36.62
CA GLY A 634 -0.67 5.53 37.76
C GLY A 634 -0.88 4.13 38.35
N GLN A 635 -1.28 4.03 39.63
CA GLN A 635 -1.35 2.76 40.38
C GLN A 635 -2.12 1.63 39.69
N ASN A 636 -3.17 1.95 38.92
CA ASN A 636 -4.01 0.98 38.21
C ASN A 636 -3.71 0.86 36.71
N THR A 637 -2.58 1.42 36.26
CA THR A 637 -2.24 1.49 34.83
C THR A 637 -1.54 0.22 34.40
N LYS A 638 -2.19 -0.56 33.55
CA LYS A 638 -1.54 -1.67 32.84
C LYS A 638 -0.50 -1.10 31.88
N ILE A 639 0.69 -1.68 31.92
CA ILE A 639 1.84 -1.35 31.06
C ILE A 639 2.25 -2.64 30.33
N PRO A 640 2.57 -2.58 29.03
CA PRO A 640 3.03 -3.73 28.26
C PRO A 640 4.32 -4.35 28.85
N PRO A 641 4.51 -5.66 28.72
CA PRO A 641 5.76 -6.31 29.13
C PRO A 641 6.99 -5.73 28.42
N THR A 642 8.09 -5.59 29.17
CA THR A 642 9.34 -4.98 28.69
C THR A 642 10.31 -5.99 28.04
N ASN A 643 9.76 -7.07 27.45
CA ASN A 643 10.51 -8.13 26.79
C ASN A 643 9.60 -8.91 25.83
N THR A 644 10.20 -9.63 24.88
CA THR A 644 9.45 -10.42 23.87
C THR A 644 9.20 -11.88 24.27
N ASN A 645 9.31 -12.26 25.55
CA ASN A 645 9.11 -13.65 26.00
C ASN A 645 7.62 -13.99 26.26
N GLN A 646 6.70 -13.20 25.71
CA GLN A 646 5.25 -13.32 25.88
C GLN A 646 4.61 -14.13 24.75
N SER A 647 3.28 -14.26 24.78
CA SER A 647 2.54 -14.82 23.63
C SER A 647 2.68 -13.91 22.39
N PRO A 648 2.52 -14.44 21.16
CA PRO A 648 2.51 -13.61 19.95
C PRO A 648 1.48 -12.48 20.00
N ILE A 649 0.31 -12.71 20.61
CA ILE A 649 -0.74 -11.70 20.81
C ILE A 649 -0.24 -10.55 21.69
N VAL A 650 0.40 -10.84 22.83
CA VAL A 650 0.94 -9.77 23.71
C VAL A 650 2.14 -9.07 23.08
N ASN A 651 3.01 -9.82 22.40
CA ASN A 651 4.15 -9.29 21.63
C ASN A 651 3.72 -8.48 20.38
N SER A 652 2.44 -8.53 20.00
CA SER A 652 1.90 -7.77 18.88
C SER A 652 1.78 -6.28 19.17
N TYR A 653 1.69 -5.90 20.45
CA TYR A 653 1.49 -4.52 20.85
C TYR A 653 2.75 -3.68 20.63
N THR A 654 2.59 -2.58 19.87
CA THR A 654 3.47 -1.41 19.98
C THR A 654 2.65 -0.14 20.20
N ASN A 655 3.29 1.03 20.18
CA ASN A 655 2.55 2.28 20.37
C ASN A 655 1.63 2.50 19.17
N THR A 656 0.34 2.70 19.43
CA THR A 656 -0.70 2.75 18.38
C THR A 656 -1.56 4.03 18.46
N ALA A 657 -1.66 4.69 19.62
CA ALA A 657 -2.45 5.93 19.71
C ALA A 657 -1.73 7.13 19.09
N VAL A 658 -2.46 7.88 18.25
CA VAL A 658 -1.99 9.08 17.55
C VAL A 658 -3.00 10.20 17.73
N CYS A 659 -2.53 11.44 17.74
CA CYS A 659 -3.36 12.63 17.62
C CYS A 659 -2.66 13.70 16.79
N TYR A 660 -3.17 13.97 15.58
CA TYR A 660 -2.76 15.13 14.79
C TYR A 660 -3.63 16.34 15.15
N VAL A 661 -3.02 17.49 15.40
CA VAL A 661 -3.74 18.73 15.71
C VAL A 661 -3.35 19.84 14.75
N ASN A 662 -4.33 20.58 14.25
CA ASN A 662 -4.05 21.77 13.46
C ASN A 662 -3.71 22.98 14.35
N GLY A 663 -3.23 24.05 13.72
CA GLY A 663 -2.78 25.24 14.43
C GLY A 663 -3.86 25.92 15.29
N THR A 664 -5.10 26.01 14.81
CA THR A 664 -6.20 26.64 15.56
C THR A 664 -6.64 25.82 16.76
N GLN A 665 -6.58 24.48 16.66
CA GLN A 665 -6.88 23.56 17.77
C GLN A 665 -5.76 23.54 18.82
N GLY A 666 -4.50 23.37 18.38
CA GLY A 666 -3.35 23.14 19.25
C GLY A 666 -2.77 24.42 19.87
N LEU A 667 -2.68 25.51 19.11
CA LEU A 667 -2.05 26.78 19.52
C LEU A 667 -3.05 27.89 19.87
N LYS A 668 -4.32 27.76 19.43
CA LYS A 668 -5.42 28.68 19.75
C LYS A 668 -5.02 30.13 19.44
N ASP A 669 -5.09 31.03 20.42
CA ASP A 669 -4.78 32.46 20.27
C ASP A 669 -3.34 32.75 19.78
N GLN A 670 -2.41 31.80 19.98
CA GLN A 670 -1.03 31.96 19.53
C GLN A 670 -0.84 31.67 18.03
N TRP A 671 -1.82 31.05 17.36
CA TRP A 671 -1.70 30.60 15.98
C TRP A 671 -1.44 31.73 14.98
N THR A 672 -2.18 32.84 15.09
CA THR A 672 -2.02 34.02 14.22
C THR A 672 -0.63 34.63 14.37
N ASN A 673 -0.09 34.67 15.59
CA ASN A 673 1.25 35.20 15.84
C ASN A 673 2.34 34.30 15.23
N TYR A 674 2.18 32.98 15.33
CA TYR A 674 3.06 32.01 14.68
C TYR A 674 3.05 32.17 13.14
N LEU A 675 1.87 32.21 12.51
CA LEU A 675 1.75 32.42 11.06
C LEU A 675 2.40 33.74 10.62
N ASN A 676 2.23 34.82 11.38
CA ASN A 676 2.86 36.11 11.09
C ASN A 676 4.39 36.05 11.22
N GLN A 677 4.92 35.34 12.22
CA GLN A 677 6.37 35.11 12.37
C GLN A 677 6.94 34.33 11.18
N VAL A 678 6.31 33.22 10.79
CA VAL A 678 6.72 32.40 9.63
C VAL A 678 6.64 33.21 8.33
N LYS A 679 5.55 33.94 8.11
CA LYS A 679 5.39 34.84 6.94
C LYS A 679 6.50 35.89 6.86
N GLY A 680 6.76 36.59 7.96
CA GLY A 680 7.78 37.64 8.02
C GLY A 680 9.22 37.12 7.89
N ASN A 681 9.50 35.89 8.34
CA ASN A 681 10.84 35.33 8.37
C ASN A 681 11.27 34.67 7.03
N LYS A 682 10.34 34.35 6.12
CA LYS A 682 10.62 33.60 4.87
C LYS A 682 11.85 34.11 4.10
N THR A 683 11.90 35.39 3.77
CA THR A 683 13.00 35.98 2.97
C THR A 683 14.34 35.91 3.71
N LYS A 684 14.34 36.10 5.04
CA LYS A 684 15.54 35.97 5.87
C LYS A 684 16.03 34.51 5.88
N ALA A 685 15.13 33.56 6.08
CA ALA A 685 15.43 32.12 6.07
C ALA A 685 16.04 31.66 4.73
N VAL A 686 15.39 32.01 3.61
CA VAL A 686 15.86 31.65 2.25
C VAL A 686 17.23 32.26 1.95
N ASN A 687 17.48 33.51 2.33
CA ASN A 687 18.77 34.16 2.12
C ASN A 687 19.87 33.53 2.99
N ALA A 688 19.58 33.19 4.25
CA ALA A 688 20.51 32.60 5.20
C ALA A 688 20.95 31.16 4.86
N LEU A 689 20.12 30.41 4.10
CA LEU A 689 20.46 29.04 3.68
C LEU A 689 21.79 29.01 2.93
N GLN A 690 22.72 28.17 3.42
CA GLN A 690 24.03 27.94 2.79
C GLN A 690 23.90 26.88 1.68
N ALA A 691 23.33 27.29 0.55
CA ALA A 691 23.14 26.45 -0.63
C ALA A 691 23.19 27.28 -1.93
N PRO A 692 23.41 26.65 -3.10
CA PRO A 692 23.34 27.33 -4.39
C PRO A 692 21.98 28.02 -4.64
N ASP A 693 21.96 29.15 -5.36
CA ASP A 693 20.75 29.96 -5.58
C ASP A 693 19.55 29.18 -6.16
N VAL A 694 19.82 28.17 -6.98
CA VAL A 694 18.78 27.32 -7.56
C VAL A 694 18.10 26.44 -6.50
N VAL A 695 18.83 26.02 -5.46
CA VAL A 695 18.31 25.32 -4.29
C VAL A 695 17.54 26.30 -3.39
N LYS A 696 18.05 27.52 -3.18
CA LYS A 696 17.34 28.57 -2.43
C LYS A 696 15.95 28.84 -3.00
N LYS A 697 15.82 28.86 -4.34
CA LYS A 697 14.52 29.00 -5.03
C LYS A 697 13.57 27.81 -4.80
N GLY A 698 14.10 26.60 -4.58
CA GLY A 698 13.33 25.41 -4.20
C GLY A 698 12.91 25.41 -2.74
N TYR A 699 13.79 25.88 -1.85
CA TYR A 699 13.44 26.14 -0.46
C TYR A 699 12.34 27.19 -0.35
N GLU A 700 12.43 28.32 -1.06
CA GLU A 700 11.38 29.33 -1.08
C GLU A 700 10.02 28.79 -1.56
N LEU A 701 10.03 27.91 -2.58
CA LEU A 701 8.85 27.22 -3.09
C LEU A 701 8.24 26.34 -2.00
N THR A 702 9.00 25.38 -1.47
CA THR A 702 8.50 24.44 -0.43
C THR A 702 8.10 25.13 0.86
N TYR A 703 8.81 26.19 1.28
CA TYR A 703 8.44 27.05 2.41
C TYR A 703 7.07 27.69 2.18
N SER A 704 6.85 28.26 0.99
CA SER A 704 5.58 28.93 0.66
C SER A 704 4.42 27.92 0.57
N THR A 705 4.67 26.73 0.02
CA THR A 705 3.68 25.63 -0.04
C THR A 705 3.31 25.13 1.34
N VAL A 706 4.29 24.79 2.19
CA VAL A 706 4.06 24.29 3.56
C VAL A 706 3.35 25.33 4.42
N LEU A 707 3.73 26.61 4.31
CA LEU A 707 3.03 27.71 4.97
C LEU A 707 1.55 27.79 4.55
N GLY A 708 1.27 27.67 3.25
CA GLY A 708 -0.10 27.62 2.73
C GLY A 708 -0.89 26.40 3.22
N LEU A 709 -0.26 25.23 3.29
CA LEU A 709 -0.88 24.01 3.79
C LEU A 709 -1.29 24.12 5.26
N ILE A 710 -0.38 24.55 6.14
CA ILE A 710 -0.69 24.69 7.57
C ILE A 710 -1.69 25.82 7.84
N GLU A 711 -1.63 26.92 7.09
CA GLU A 711 -2.62 28.00 7.17
C GLU A 711 -4.04 27.51 6.80
N ASN A 712 -4.14 26.60 5.84
CA ASN A 712 -5.39 25.93 5.44
C ASN A 712 -5.69 24.64 6.24
N GLY A 713 -5.13 24.52 7.45
CA GLY A 713 -5.57 23.56 8.45
C GLY A 713 -4.82 22.22 8.49
N VAL A 714 -3.80 21.99 7.66
CA VAL A 714 -2.92 20.82 7.80
C VAL A 714 -2.22 20.84 9.17
N ALA A 715 -2.03 19.68 9.77
CA ALA A 715 -1.55 19.55 11.16
C ALA A 715 -0.03 19.81 11.29
N PRO A 716 0.43 20.91 11.91
CA PRO A 716 1.87 21.11 12.15
C PRO A 716 2.42 20.22 13.28
N LEU A 717 1.55 19.53 14.04
CA LEU A 717 1.89 18.73 15.21
C LEU A 717 1.20 17.36 15.19
N GLU A 718 2.00 16.36 15.54
CA GLU A 718 1.57 15.00 15.90
C GLU A 718 1.86 14.75 17.38
N MET A 719 0.98 14.01 18.03
CA MET A 719 1.13 13.56 19.40
C MET A 719 0.99 12.03 19.46
N LEU A 720 1.97 11.33 20.01
CA LEU A 720 1.91 9.87 20.18
C LEU A 720 1.77 9.51 21.65
N TYR A 721 0.91 8.56 21.97
CA TYR A 721 0.81 8.00 23.31
C TYR A 721 1.66 6.72 23.41
N SER A 722 2.62 6.74 24.33
CA SER A 722 3.59 5.67 24.51
C SER A 722 3.50 5.06 25.90
N LEU A 723 3.49 3.72 25.97
CA LEU A 723 3.45 2.94 27.21
C LEU A 723 4.76 2.15 27.44
N THR A 724 5.87 2.63 26.88
CA THR A 724 7.08 1.81 26.69
C THR A 724 8.10 1.99 27.82
N PHE A 725 8.97 0.99 27.99
CA PHE A 725 10.06 1.00 28.98
C PHE A 725 9.63 1.24 30.43
N GLY A 726 8.39 0.85 30.80
CA GLY A 726 7.87 1.06 32.16
C GLY A 726 7.38 2.48 32.45
N GLN A 727 7.29 3.34 31.43
CA GLN A 727 6.89 4.73 31.56
C GLN A 727 5.68 5.04 30.68
N VAL A 728 5.02 6.16 30.98
CA VAL A 728 3.98 6.72 30.11
C VAL A 728 4.49 8.03 29.53
N MET A 729 4.38 8.21 28.22
CA MET A 729 4.80 9.44 27.54
C MET A 729 3.74 9.91 26.55
N VAL A 730 3.53 11.22 26.51
CA VAL A 730 2.93 11.88 25.34
C VAL A 730 4.09 12.50 24.58
N GLN A 731 4.50 11.85 23.49
CA GLN A 731 5.44 12.40 22.53
C GLN A 731 4.75 13.50 21.73
N THR A 732 5.52 14.48 21.30
CA THR A 732 5.13 15.51 20.36
C THR A 732 6.17 15.55 19.25
N ALA A 733 5.73 15.59 18.01
CA ALA A 733 6.58 15.81 16.85
C ALA A 733 6.05 16.92 15.96
N MET A 734 6.96 17.76 15.50
CA MET A 734 6.66 18.78 14.51
C MET A 734 6.68 18.17 13.12
N GLN A 735 5.52 18.19 12.46
CA GLN A 735 5.28 17.58 11.15
C GLN A 735 5.78 18.44 9.98
N HIS A 736 5.96 19.74 10.20
CA HIS A 736 6.37 20.69 9.18
C HIS A 736 7.46 21.64 9.69
N SER A 737 8.70 21.18 9.65
CA SER A 737 9.90 21.99 9.91
C SER A 737 10.11 23.05 8.81
N PHE A 738 10.42 24.30 9.18
CA PHE A 738 10.89 25.30 8.22
C PHE A 738 12.42 25.31 8.08
N SER A 739 13.17 24.75 9.03
CA SER A 739 14.62 24.52 8.88
C SER A 739 14.91 23.58 7.69
N ARG A 740 16.06 23.76 7.04
CA ARG A 740 16.53 22.89 5.94
C ARG A 740 18.00 22.53 6.12
N GLY A 741 18.26 21.23 6.02
CA GLY A 741 19.57 20.64 6.17
C GLY A 741 20.22 20.18 4.87
N SER A 742 21.30 19.42 5.02
CA SER A 742 21.93 18.67 3.94
C SER A 742 22.56 17.34 4.38
N ILE A 743 22.84 16.47 3.40
CA ILE A 743 23.63 15.24 3.51
C ILE A 743 24.72 15.26 2.43
N MET A 744 25.96 15.44 2.84
CA MET A 744 27.12 15.61 1.95
C MET A 744 28.19 14.56 2.23
N ILE A 745 28.93 14.10 1.23
CA ILE A 745 29.99 13.11 1.45
C ILE A 745 31.13 13.68 2.31
N ASN A 746 31.55 12.91 3.32
CA ASN A 746 32.69 13.27 4.16
C ASN A 746 34.00 13.14 3.38
N SER A 747 34.20 12.00 2.73
CA SER A 747 35.35 11.69 1.88
C SER A 747 34.90 11.00 0.58
N THR A 748 35.87 10.48 -0.18
CA THR A 748 35.63 9.63 -1.35
C THR A 748 35.53 8.14 -0.99
N ASP A 749 35.68 7.75 0.28
CA ASP A 749 35.44 6.39 0.73
C ASP A 749 33.92 6.15 0.84
N PRO A 750 33.32 5.20 0.07
CA PRO A 750 31.91 4.89 0.15
C PRO A 750 31.47 4.31 1.51
N PHE A 751 32.38 3.79 2.32
CA PHE A 751 32.08 3.22 3.64
C PHE A 751 32.14 4.24 4.79
N GLU A 752 32.71 5.43 4.56
CA GLU A 752 32.59 6.52 5.53
C GLU A 752 31.15 7.07 5.54
N HIS A 753 30.65 7.38 6.73
CA HIS A 753 29.34 8.01 6.87
C HIS A 753 29.36 9.43 6.27
N PRO A 754 28.26 9.85 5.61
CA PRO A 754 28.16 11.22 5.12
C PRO A 754 27.99 12.19 6.29
N ILE A 755 28.36 13.45 6.04
CA ILE A 755 28.07 14.59 6.90
C ILE A 755 26.56 14.82 6.84
N ILE A 756 25.85 14.52 7.93
CA ILE A 756 24.40 14.70 8.06
C ILE A 756 24.15 15.93 8.94
N ASP A 757 23.60 16.99 8.37
CA ASP A 757 23.24 18.19 9.10
C ASP A 757 21.78 18.58 8.82
N PRO A 758 20.82 18.15 9.67
CA PRO A 758 19.42 18.55 9.53
C PRO A 758 19.17 20.01 9.92
N ARG A 759 20.15 20.68 10.55
CA ARG A 759 20.10 22.10 10.96
C ARG A 759 18.88 22.39 11.83
N TYR A 760 18.59 21.47 12.76
CA TYR A 760 17.40 21.54 13.62
C TYR A 760 17.32 22.90 14.33
N PHE A 761 16.12 23.50 14.33
CA PHE A 761 15.82 24.79 14.95
C PHE A 761 16.71 25.95 14.47
N GLU A 762 17.13 25.94 13.20
CA GLU A 762 17.66 27.15 12.55
C GLU A 762 16.58 28.24 12.47
N GLN A 763 15.32 27.85 12.27
CA GLN A 763 14.18 28.75 12.30
C GLN A 763 13.52 28.74 13.68
N ASP A 764 13.41 29.90 14.31
CA ASP A 764 12.80 30.05 15.65
C ASP A 764 11.33 29.57 15.71
N SER A 765 10.63 29.61 14.56
CA SER A 765 9.30 29.02 14.38
C SER A 765 9.25 27.55 14.79
N ASP A 766 10.27 26.79 14.45
CA ASP A 766 10.30 25.35 14.68
C ASP A 766 10.38 25.03 16.18
N ARG A 767 11.13 25.86 16.92
CA ARG A 767 11.25 25.75 18.38
C ARG A 767 9.95 26.15 19.06
N PHE A 768 9.36 27.26 18.61
CA PHE A 768 8.07 27.72 19.08
C PHE A 768 6.97 26.64 18.89
N MET A 769 6.92 26.02 17.71
CA MET A 769 5.93 24.98 17.41
C MET A 769 6.07 23.77 18.34
N LEU A 770 7.29 23.24 18.49
CA LEU A 770 7.53 22.08 19.36
C LEU A 770 7.31 22.41 20.85
N ARG A 771 7.68 23.62 21.31
CA ARG A 771 7.38 24.11 22.66
C ARG A 771 5.88 24.14 22.95
N SER A 772 5.09 24.70 22.02
CA SER A 772 3.64 24.74 22.12
C SER A 772 3.04 23.34 22.15
N GLY A 773 3.58 22.42 21.35
CA GLY A 773 3.22 21.01 21.39
C GLY A 773 3.54 20.33 22.72
N PHE A 774 4.70 20.55 23.36
CA PHE A 774 4.99 20.00 24.69
C PHE A 774 4.07 20.53 25.78
N LYS A 775 3.67 21.81 25.73
CA LYS A 775 2.63 22.36 26.63
C LYS A 775 1.28 21.66 26.42
N LEU A 776 0.92 21.38 25.17
CA LEU A 776 -0.28 20.60 24.85
C LEU A 776 -0.17 19.16 25.34
N ALA A 777 0.98 18.50 25.21
CA ALA A 777 1.24 17.14 25.73
C ALA A 777 0.97 17.08 27.24
N ARG A 778 1.53 18.03 27.99
CA ARG A 778 1.25 18.15 29.43
C ARG A 778 -0.23 18.34 29.72
N ASN A 779 -0.92 19.22 28.98
CA ASN A 779 -2.35 19.47 29.15
C ASN A 779 -3.20 18.21 28.87
N ILE A 780 -2.86 17.43 27.84
CA ILE A 780 -3.50 16.15 27.53
C ILE A 780 -3.31 15.17 28.69
N GLY A 781 -2.07 15.00 29.17
CA GLY A 781 -1.80 14.14 30.33
C GLY A 781 -2.55 14.54 31.59
N GLN A 782 -2.70 15.85 31.83
CA GLN A 782 -3.47 16.40 32.96
C GLN A 782 -5.00 16.38 32.76
N THR A 783 -5.50 15.92 31.61
CA THR A 783 -6.93 15.89 31.28
C THR A 783 -7.56 14.52 31.57
N ALA A 784 -8.73 14.50 32.20
CA ALA A 784 -9.46 13.26 32.48
C ALA A 784 -10.18 12.71 31.21
N PRO A 785 -10.16 11.40 30.94
CA PRO A 785 -9.79 10.33 31.88
C PRO A 785 -8.30 9.96 31.89
N LEU A 786 -7.47 10.40 30.93
CA LEU A 786 -6.06 10.01 30.89
C LEU A 786 -5.32 10.27 32.21
N LYS A 787 -5.60 11.41 32.87
CA LYS A 787 -5.02 11.75 34.18
C LYS A 787 -5.10 10.63 35.24
N SER A 788 -6.15 9.80 35.26
CA SER A 788 -6.23 8.71 36.26
C SER A 788 -5.30 7.53 35.97
N PHE A 789 -4.70 7.47 34.79
CA PHE A 789 -3.68 6.50 34.39
C PHE A 789 -2.25 7.05 34.56
N LEU A 790 -2.07 8.30 35.01
CA LEU A 790 -0.76 8.92 35.19
C LEU A 790 -0.44 9.13 36.66
N GLY A 791 0.81 8.87 37.02
CA GLY A 791 1.43 9.30 38.27
C GLY A 791 2.01 10.72 38.13
N GLU A 792 3.10 10.98 38.85
CA GLU A 792 3.80 12.27 38.76
C GLU A 792 4.51 12.46 37.41
N GLU A 793 4.56 13.71 36.93
CA GLU A 793 5.33 14.09 35.75
C GLU A 793 6.83 14.04 36.08
N SER A 794 7.55 13.15 35.42
CA SER A 794 8.98 12.92 35.63
C SER A 794 9.86 13.72 34.66
N VAL A 795 9.36 14.02 33.45
CA VAL A 795 10.09 14.74 32.41
C VAL A 795 9.15 15.68 31.66
N PRO A 796 9.44 17.00 31.53
CA PRO A 796 10.52 17.71 32.21
C PRO A 796 10.30 17.85 33.74
N GLY A 797 9.07 17.59 34.22
CA GLY A 797 8.67 17.81 35.60
C GLY A 797 8.08 19.20 35.83
N ASN A 798 7.36 19.33 36.95
CA ASN A 798 6.52 20.49 37.28
C ASN A 798 7.27 21.83 37.45
N SER A 799 8.61 21.84 37.48
CA SER A 799 9.43 23.06 37.59
C SER A 799 9.62 23.82 36.27
N VAL A 800 9.41 23.16 35.13
CA VAL A 800 9.49 23.78 33.79
C VAL A 800 8.12 24.34 33.42
N GLN A 801 7.98 25.66 33.39
CA GLN A 801 6.71 26.37 33.16
C GLN A 801 6.84 27.50 32.13
N SER A 802 7.88 28.33 32.23
CA SER A 802 8.11 29.47 31.32
C SER A 802 8.65 29.01 29.96
N ASP A 803 8.56 29.90 28.97
CA ASP A 803 8.99 29.59 27.60
C ASP A 803 10.50 29.32 27.52
N GLU A 804 11.29 30.06 28.28
CA GLU A 804 12.75 29.92 28.40
C GLU A 804 13.14 28.59 29.05
N GLN A 805 12.37 28.12 30.03
CA GLN A 805 12.59 26.82 30.67
C GLN A 805 12.29 25.67 29.71
N TRP A 806 11.24 25.81 28.89
CA TRP A 806 10.91 24.84 27.84
C TRP A 806 11.96 24.83 26.72
N ASP A 807 12.44 25.98 26.28
CA ASP A 807 13.48 26.09 25.24
C ASP A 807 14.79 25.44 25.69
N LYS A 808 15.19 25.67 26.95
CA LYS A 808 16.34 25.02 27.57
C LYS A 808 16.16 23.50 27.73
N PHE A 809 14.93 23.04 27.97
CA PHE A 809 14.62 21.61 28.00
C PHE A 809 14.76 20.98 26.61
N ILE A 810 14.26 21.65 25.56
CA ILE A 810 14.31 21.20 24.15
C ILE A 810 15.75 20.87 23.72
N GLU A 811 16.72 21.74 24.00
CA GLU A 811 18.13 21.58 23.57
C GLU A 811 18.71 20.17 23.83
N GLY A 812 18.53 19.68 25.06
CA GLY A 812 19.07 18.38 25.49
C GLY A 812 18.21 17.17 25.13
N ARG A 813 16.95 17.34 24.71
CA ARG A 813 15.92 16.29 24.82
C ARG A 813 15.20 15.90 23.53
N VAL A 814 15.43 16.61 22.44
CA VAL A 814 14.81 16.33 21.14
C VAL A 814 15.73 15.57 20.18
N GLY A 815 15.13 14.89 19.21
CA GLY A 815 15.82 14.13 18.16
C GLY A 815 14.94 13.92 16.92
N THR A 816 15.42 13.07 16.00
CA THR A 816 14.68 12.64 14.81
C THR A 816 13.47 11.79 15.20
N GLU A 817 12.31 12.02 14.56
CA GLU A 817 11.20 11.03 14.54
C GLU A 817 11.37 9.99 13.43
N TYR A 818 12.57 9.91 12.86
CA TYR A 818 12.97 8.89 11.91
C TYR A 818 12.39 9.06 10.49
N HIS A 819 12.06 10.29 10.08
CA HIS A 819 11.44 10.64 8.79
C HIS A 819 12.31 11.53 7.86
N PRO A 820 13.62 11.24 7.65
CA PRO A 820 14.44 12.02 6.73
C PRO A 820 13.95 11.90 5.28
N SER A 821 13.87 13.04 4.61
CA SER A 821 13.34 13.17 3.25
C SER A 821 13.98 14.36 2.50
N GLY A 822 13.69 14.49 1.21
CA GLY A 822 14.00 15.66 0.39
C GLY A 822 15.42 15.78 -0.18
N THR A 823 16.33 14.87 0.15
CA THR A 823 17.75 14.91 -0.27
C THR A 823 18.03 14.61 -1.75
N ALA A 824 17.00 14.18 -2.49
CA ALA A 824 17.01 14.06 -3.95
C ALA A 824 15.65 14.56 -4.52
N ALA A 825 15.16 15.69 -3.98
CA ALA A 825 13.80 16.17 -4.16
C ALA A 825 13.29 16.17 -5.62
N MET A 826 12.04 15.73 -5.78
CA MET A 826 11.23 15.89 -6.97
C MET A 826 10.67 17.31 -7.00
N LEU A 827 11.42 18.21 -7.63
CA LEU A 827 11.08 19.61 -7.84
C LEU A 827 11.45 20.00 -9.27
N PRO A 828 10.95 21.11 -9.81
CA PRO A 828 11.43 21.64 -11.08
C PRO A 828 12.96 21.84 -11.06
N LYS A 829 13.66 21.51 -12.15
CA LYS A 829 15.14 21.64 -12.23
C LYS A 829 15.65 23.05 -11.90
N ASN A 830 14.93 24.09 -12.31
CA ASN A 830 15.23 25.49 -12.01
C ASN A 830 14.88 25.92 -10.56
N LYS A 831 14.40 24.98 -9.75
CA LYS A 831 14.11 25.05 -8.32
C LYS A 831 14.96 24.04 -7.52
N GLY A 832 16.06 23.55 -8.10
CA GLY A 832 17.01 22.68 -7.40
C GLY A 832 16.53 21.23 -7.27
N GLY A 833 15.53 20.80 -8.04
CA GLY A 833 15.14 19.40 -8.08
C GLY A 833 16.22 18.50 -8.66
N VAL A 834 16.29 17.27 -8.16
CA VAL A 834 17.24 16.23 -8.58
C VAL A 834 16.59 15.27 -9.57
N VAL A 835 15.32 14.94 -9.35
CA VAL A 835 14.52 14.10 -10.27
C VAL A 835 13.35 14.87 -10.88
N ASP A 836 12.98 14.48 -12.10
CA ASP A 836 11.73 14.92 -12.73
C ASP A 836 10.50 14.17 -12.18
N LYS A 837 9.32 14.55 -12.68
CA LYS A 837 8.03 13.91 -12.33
C LYS A 837 7.92 12.43 -12.73
N THR A 838 8.85 11.90 -13.51
CA THR A 838 8.98 10.46 -13.81
C THR A 838 10.07 9.80 -12.96
N MET A 839 10.51 10.45 -11.88
CA MET A 839 11.56 10.01 -10.97
C MET A 839 12.95 9.87 -11.62
N LYS A 840 13.14 10.40 -12.84
CA LYS A 840 14.42 10.32 -13.56
C LYS A 840 15.36 11.44 -13.14
N VAL A 841 16.61 11.10 -12.84
CA VAL A 841 17.64 12.07 -12.42
C VAL A 841 17.92 13.02 -13.59
N TYR A 842 17.73 14.32 -13.35
CA TYR A 842 17.94 15.34 -14.37
C TYR A 842 19.34 15.27 -14.96
N GLY A 843 19.45 15.29 -16.29
CA GLY A 843 20.73 15.15 -17.00
C GLY A 843 21.16 13.71 -17.26
N THR A 844 20.38 12.71 -16.84
CA THR A 844 20.57 11.30 -17.19
C THR A 844 19.47 10.80 -18.13
N SER A 845 19.74 9.73 -18.87
CA SER A 845 18.75 9.06 -19.73
C SER A 845 18.00 7.93 -19.03
N ASN A 846 18.60 7.30 -18.01
CA ASN A 846 18.18 6.00 -17.48
C ASN A 846 18.59 5.74 -16.01
N LEU A 847 18.79 6.80 -15.21
CA LEU A 847 18.96 6.70 -13.76
C LEU A 847 17.73 7.28 -13.07
N ARG A 848 17.12 6.53 -12.14
CA ARG A 848 15.98 7.00 -11.35
C ARG A 848 16.27 7.00 -9.86
N VAL A 849 15.48 7.74 -9.10
CA VAL A 849 15.43 7.66 -7.63
C VAL A 849 14.00 7.35 -7.20
N ILE A 850 13.83 6.25 -6.47
CA ILE A 850 12.54 5.79 -5.95
C ILE A 850 12.76 5.40 -4.49
N ASP A 851 12.74 6.40 -3.61
CA ASP A 851 12.69 6.28 -2.14
C ASP A 851 12.30 7.65 -1.50
N ALA A 852 12.29 7.75 -0.16
CA ALA A 852 11.91 8.96 0.57
C ALA A 852 12.74 10.23 0.27
N SER A 853 13.90 10.12 -0.37
CA SER A 853 14.71 11.28 -0.78
C SER A 853 14.02 12.18 -1.80
N VAL A 854 13.07 11.67 -2.59
CA VAL A 854 12.38 12.46 -3.64
C VAL A 854 11.22 13.30 -3.12
N VAL A 855 10.76 13.05 -1.88
CA VAL A 855 9.63 13.78 -1.26
C VAL A 855 10.01 15.27 -1.11
N PRO A 856 9.31 16.22 -1.76
CA PRO A 856 9.78 17.61 -1.85
C PRO A 856 9.70 18.38 -0.53
N TYR A 857 8.64 18.11 0.25
CA TYR A 857 8.49 18.55 1.63
C TYR A 857 7.97 17.41 2.48
N VAL A 858 8.41 17.38 3.74
CA VAL A 858 7.95 16.37 4.70
C VAL A 858 6.46 16.56 4.98
N VAL A 859 5.70 15.46 5.05
CA VAL A 859 4.24 15.42 5.20
C VAL A 859 3.83 14.89 6.57
N SER A 860 2.63 15.24 7.00
CA SER A 860 2.01 14.93 8.29
C SER A 860 1.61 13.47 8.42
N SER A 861 2.56 12.55 8.36
CA SER A 861 2.33 11.11 8.38
C SER A 861 3.59 10.32 8.70
N HIS A 862 3.40 9.11 9.24
CA HIS A 862 4.42 8.06 9.18
C HIS A 862 4.67 7.66 7.73
N PHE A 863 5.95 7.46 7.38
CA PHE A 863 6.38 7.41 5.98
C PHE A 863 6.07 6.08 5.24
N MET A 864 5.53 5.05 5.90
CA MET A 864 5.34 3.75 5.23
C MET A 864 4.32 3.80 4.09
N SER A 865 3.13 4.31 4.35
CA SER A 865 2.06 4.41 3.33
C SER A 865 2.53 5.23 2.13
N LEU A 866 3.06 6.43 2.39
CA LEU A 866 3.63 7.35 1.41
C LEU A 866 4.67 6.65 0.52
N VAL A 867 5.68 6.00 1.12
CA VAL A 867 6.79 5.43 0.35
C VAL A 867 6.37 4.14 -0.38
N TYR A 868 5.41 3.36 0.14
CA TYR A 868 4.81 2.26 -0.63
C TYR A 868 4.02 2.77 -1.84
N GLY A 869 3.13 3.76 -1.66
CA GLY A 869 2.36 4.35 -2.77
C GLY A 869 3.26 5.00 -3.84
N LEU A 870 4.28 5.74 -3.39
CA LEU A 870 5.35 6.31 -4.22
C LEU A 870 6.10 5.24 -5.01
N ALA A 871 6.43 4.10 -4.40
CA ALA A 871 7.13 3.01 -5.06
C ALA A 871 6.24 2.20 -6.02
N GLU A 872 4.95 2.05 -5.72
CA GLU A 872 3.95 1.47 -6.63
C GLU A 872 3.80 2.34 -7.90
N ILE A 873 3.65 3.66 -7.76
CA ILE A 873 3.63 4.61 -8.89
C ILE A 873 4.96 4.57 -9.65
N GLY A 874 6.09 4.59 -8.94
CA GLY A 874 7.42 4.51 -9.55
C GLY A 874 7.63 3.22 -10.35
N SER A 875 7.04 2.11 -9.90
CA SER A 875 7.05 0.83 -10.64
C SER A 875 6.27 0.90 -11.94
N GLU A 876 5.08 1.50 -11.90
CA GLU A 876 4.21 1.70 -13.06
C GLU A 876 4.92 2.59 -14.10
N ILE A 877 5.49 3.72 -13.69
CA ILE A 877 6.29 4.63 -14.55
C ILE A 877 7.45 3.90 -15.26
N VAL A 878 8.13 2.96 -14.59
CA VAL A 878 9.23 2.18 -15.17
C VAL A 878 8.70 1.10 -16.15
N LEU A 879 7.57 0.46 -15.83
CA LEU A 879 6.93 -0.53 -16.70
C LEU A 879 6.31 0.10 -17.95
N ASP A 880 5.75 1.30 -17.84
CA ASP A 880 5.20 2.03 -18.99
C ASP A 880 6.31 2.44 -19.96
N ALA A 881 7.44 2.91 -19.44
CA ALA A 881 8.64 3.16 -20.24
C ALA A 881 9.15 1.88 -20.93
N TYR A 882 9.18 0.75 -20.22
CA TYR A 882 9.51 -0.55 -20.80
C TYR A 882 8.55 -0.96 -21.93
N ASN A 883 7.24 -0.82 -21.71
CA ASN A 883 6.20 -1.22 -22.66
C ASN A 883 6.25 -0.36 -23.92
N HIS A 884 6.41 0.95 -23.78
CA HIS A 884 6.58 1.88 -24.89
C HIS A 884 7.84 1.57 -25.73
N ASP A 885 8.98 1.29 -25.09
CA ASP A 885 10.20 0.83 -25.78
C ASP A 885 9.97 -0.47 -26.58
N MET A 886 9.20 -1.41 -26.02
CA MET A 886 8.91 -2.70 -26.66
C MET A 886 7.89 -2.58 -27.79
N GLN A 887 6.92 -1.67 -27.70
CA GLN A 887 6.00 -1.33 -28.79
C GLN A 887 6.76 -0.70 -29.96
N ASN A 888 7.61 0.29 -29.71
CA ASN A 888 8.40 0.96 -30.75
C ASN A 888 9.30 -0.03 -31.52
N LYS A 889 9.93 -1.00 -30.82
CA LYS A 889 10.70 -2.08 -31.45
C LYS A 889 9.86 -3.04 -32.31
N LYS A 890 8.59 -3.26 -31.97
CA LYS A 890 7.67 -4.05 -32.82
C LYS A 890 7.29 -3.26 -34.07
N SER A 891 6.95 -1.98 -33.93
CA SER A 891 6.60 -1.10 -35.06
C SER A 891 7.77 -0.92 -36.04
N SER A 892 9.01 -0.78 -35.56
CA SER A 892 10.18 -0.69 -36.43
C SER A 892 10.48 -1.98 -37.21
N ASN A 893 10.13 -3.15 -36.67
CA ASN A 893 10.34 -4.44 -37.34
C ASN A 893 9.15 -4.84 -38.24
N GLY A 894 7.93 -4.38 -37.95
CA GLY A 894 6.74 -4.66 -38.75
C GLY A 894 6.73 -3.98 -40.13
N GLY A 895 7.47 -2.87 -40.29
CA GLY A 895 7.58 -2.15 -41.57
C GLY A 895 8.41 -2.85 -42.66
N ALA A 896 9.07 -3.98 -42.35
CA ALA A 896 9.99 -4.65 -43.27
C ALA A 896 9.35 -5.76 -44.14
N THR A 897 8.08 -6.11 -43.93
CA THR A 897 7.38 -7.19 -44.65
C THR A 897 6.05 -6.71 -45.24
N GLY A 898 6.14 -5.79 -46.21
CA GLY A 898 5.00 -5.23 -46.93
C GLY A 898 5.25 -5.01 -48.43
N GLY A 899 6.26 -5.66 -49.00
CA GLY A 899 6.50 -5.61 -50.45
C GLY A 899 5.51 -6.52 -51.18
N ASN A 900 4.42 -5.96 -51.70
CA ASN A 900 3.62 -6.65 -52.71
C ASN A 900 3.34 -5.75 -53.91
N SER A 901 3.63 -6.29 -55.10
CA SER A 901 3.69 -5.56 -56.35
C SER A 901 2.39 -5.66 -57.15
N GLN A 902 1.71 -4.54 -57.36
CA GLN A 902 0.70 -4.30 -58.40
C GLN A 902 0.52 -2.78 -58.50
N GLY A 903 0.37 -2.14 -59.67
CA GLY A 903 0.46 -2.60 -61.05
C GLY A 903 0.17 -1.39 -61.94
N ASN A 904 1.11 -1.01 -62.81
CA ASN A 904 1.04 0.26 -63.54
C ASN A 904 -0.12 0.26 -64.57
N SER A 905 -1.10 1.16 -64.42
CA SER A 905 -1.96 1.55 -65.54
C SER A 905 -2.40 3.00 -65.44
N ASN A 906 -2.17 3.73 -66.53
CA ASN A 906 -2.38 5.15 -66.67
C ASN A 906 -3.74 5.41 -67.34
N LYS A 907 -4.60 6.23 -66.73
CA LYS A 907 -5.82 6.90 -67.27
C LYS A 907 -6.37 7.75 -66.11
N GLY A 908 -6.64 9.06 -66.21
CA GLY A 908 -6.92 9.89 -67.37
C GLY A 908 -8.40 10.28 -67.35
N GLY A 909 -8.74 11.41 -66.72
CA GLY A 909 -10.15 11.83 -66.55
C GLY A 909 -10.26 13.16 -65.81
N ALA A 910 -10.87 14.14 -66.47
CA ALA A 910 -10.86 15.56 -66.13
C ALA A 910 -11.90 15.98 -65.06
N ALA A 911 -11.53 17.06 -64.35
CA ALA A 911 -12.30 18.29 -64.12
C ALA A 911 -13.56 18.38 -63.22
N ASP A 912 -13.58 19.55 -62.57
CA ASP A 912 -14.72 20.44 -62.27
C ASP A 912 -15.53 20.26 -60.97
N GLY A 913 -16.10 21.37 -60.49
CA GLY A 913 -17.02 21.41 -59.34
C GLY A 913 -16.68 22.39 -58.22
N SER A 914 -16.81 23.70 -58.46
CA SER A 914 -16.69 24.76 -57.44
C SER A 914 -17.99 25.09 -56.70
N SER A 915 -17.94 25.41 -55.40
CA SER A 915 -18.82 26.38 -54.70
C SER A 915 -18.26 26.68 -53.29
N GLN A 916 -17.74 27.88 -53.02
CA GLN A 916 -18.41 29.12 -52.56
C GLN A 916 -18.27 29.38 -51.05
N ASN A 917 -17.50 30.45 -50.74
CA ASN A 917 -17.79 31.56 -49.80
C ASN A 917 -18.23 31.28 -48.35
N SER A 918 -17.72 31.97 -47.32
CA SER A 918 -17.37 33.40 -47.31
C SER A 918 -16.36 33.83 -46.21
N SER A 919 -15.87 35.07 -46.38
CA SER A 919 -15.02 35.94 -45.53
C SER A 919 -15.08 35.83 -43.99
N GLY A 920 -14.04 36.22 -43.23
CA GLY A 920 -12.73 36.75 -43.67
C GLY A 920 -11.94 37.57 -42.62
N LYS A 921 -10.81 38.16 -43.07
CA LYS A 921 -9.84 39.07 -42.38
C LYS A 921 -9.01 38.45 -41.21
N GLY A 922 -7.68 38.58 -41.16
CA GLY A 922 -6.72 39.17 -42.11
C GLY A 922 -5.31 39.36 -41.51
N GLY A 923 -4.30 39.67 -42.34
CA GLY A 923 -2.95 40.11 -41.92
C GLY A 923 -1.96 38.97 -41.58
N ALA A 924 -1.14 38.42 -42.49
CA ALA A 924 -0.04 39.00 -43.29
C ALA A 924 1.36 38.91 -42.63
N ALA A 925 2.21 38.02 -43.15
CA ALA A 925 3.67 38.18 -43.21
C ALA A 925 4.23 37.32 -44.37
N LYS A 926 4.98 37.94 -45.30
CA LYS A 926 5.75 37.25 -46.36
C LYS A 926 7.20 37.07 -45.90
N GLY A 927 7.87 36.05 -46.41
CA GLY A 927 9.29 35.80 -46.09
C GLY A 927 10.00 34.78 -46.97
N ASP A 928 9.71 34.70 -48.27
CA ASP A 928 10.58 33.99 -49.21
C ASP A 928 11.80 34.86 -49.57
N ASN A 929 12.98 34.24 -49.66
CA ASN A 929 14.06 34.77 -50.49
C ASN A 929 14.87 33.63 -51.12
N GLN A 930 15.30 33.84 -52.37
CA GLN A 930 15.75 32.78 -53.29
C GLN A 930 17.30 32.64 -53.38
N ASN A 931 17.71 31.66 -54.22
CA ASN A 931 18.91 31.68 -55.09
C ASN A 931 20.27 31.33 -54.43
N ASN A 932 20.87 30.18 -54.77
CA ASN A 932 21.80 29.89 -55.91
C ASN A 932 23.27 29.84 -55.42
N SER A 933 24.27 29.18 -56.05
CA SER A 933 24.32 28.19 -57.15
C SER A 933 25.73 27.58 -57.29
N GLY A 934 25.83 26.33 -57.78
CA GLY A 934 27.03 25.75 -58.43
C GLY A 934 28.21 25.33 -57.54
N LYS A 935 29.25 24.62 -58.04
CA LYS A 935 29.43 23.95 -59.36
C LYS A 935 30.70 23.06 -59.33
N GLY A 936 30.69 21.90 -60.02
CA GLY A 936 31.89 21.08 -60.35
C GLY A 936 32.43 20.18 -59.22
N GLY A 937 33.14 19.07 -59.48
CA GLY A 937 33.55 18.42 -60.74
C GLY A 937 33.85 16.93 -60.51
N ALA A 938 34.04 16.13 -61.58
CA ALA A 938 33.97 14.67 -61.54
C ALA A 938 35.31 13.93 -61.79
N THR A 939 35.23 12.59 -61.90
CA THR A 939 36.21 11.58 -62.38
C THR A 939 37.09 10.88 -61.32
N LYS A 940 37.44 9.58 -61.44
CA LYS A 940 36.79 8.36 -62.01
C LYS A 940 37.69 7.15 -61.63
N GLY A 941 37.18 5.93 -61.50
CA GLY A 941 38.06 4.76 -61.28
C GLY A 941 37.36 3.47 -60.85
N ASP A 942 36.91 2.69 -61.83
CA ASP A 942 36.47 1.29 -61.70
C ASP A 942 37.70 0.35 -61.50
N ASN A 943 37.68 -0.98 -61.30
CA ASN A 943 36.64 -1.98 -61.56
C ASN A 943 36.93 -3.38 -60.90
N GLN A 944 35.86 -4.12 -60.59
CA GLN A 944 35.63 -5.59 -60.77
C GLN A 944 36.63 -6.74 -60.42
N ASN A 945 36.16 -7.60 -59.50
CA ASN A 945 35.76 -9.04 -59.65
C ASN A 945 36.71 -10.23 -59.97
N ASN A 946 36.36 -11.35 -59.28
CA ASN A 946 36.38 -12.78 -59.69
C ASN A 946 37.72 -13.56 -59.75
N SER A 947 37.77 -14.90 -59.58
CA SER A 947 36.89 -15.90 -58.91
C SER A 947 37.53 -17.32 -58.91
N SER A 948 36.79 -18.33 -58.41
CA SER A 948 36.96 -19.81 -58.61
C SER A 948 37.82 -20.59 -57.58
N LYS A 949 37.23 -21.58 -56.85
CA LYS A 949 37.09 -23.07 -57.10
C LYS A 949 38.39 -23.86 -56.75
N GLY A 950 38.43 -25.02 -56.07
CA GLY A 950 37.48 -25.96 -55.42
C GLY A 950 38.32 -26.96 -54.56
N ASP A 951 37.95 -28.20 -54.18
CA ASP A 951 36.69 -28.99 -54.20
C ASP A 951 36.87 -30.31 -53.37
N GLY A 952 35.81 -31.11 -53.12
CA GLY A 952 35.87 -32.51 -52.63
C GLY A 952 35.83 -32.77 -51.09
N SER A 953 34.71 -33.20 -50.49
CA SER A 953 34.15 -34.59 -50.35
C SER A 953 34.60 -35.30 -49.04
N SER A 954 33.81 -36.12 -48.31
CA SER A 954 32.54 -36.85 -48.56
C SER A 954 31.73 -37.05 -47.23
N ALA A 955 30.39 -36.99 -47.21
CA ALA A 955 29.38 -38.09 -47.21
C ALA A 955 29.31 -38.95 -45.90
N ARG A 956 28.16 -39.46 -45.39
CA ARG A 956 26.75 -39.54 -45.90
C ARG A 956 25.72 -39.94 -44.80
N ALA A 957 24.46 -39.49 -44.95
CA ALA A 957 23.17 -40.10 -44.49
C ALA A 957 22.90 -40.41 -42.98
N GLY A 958 21.66 -40.42 -42.48
CA GLY A 958 20.35 -40.01 -43.06
C GLY A 958 19.12 -40.56 -42.29
N ALA A 959 17.91 -40.08 -42.68
CA ALA A 959 16.55 -40.59 -42.40
C ALA A 959 15.80 -40.24 -41.08
N THR A 960 14.81 -39.35 -41.22
CA THR A 960 13.46 -39.36 -40.60
C THR A 960 12.48 -40.18 -41.49
N PRO A 961 11.14 -40.27 -41.25
CA PRO A 961 10.29 -40.05 -40.05
C PRO A 961 9.37 -41.27 -39.72
N ILE A 962 8.46 -41.15 -38.73
CA ILE A 962 7.05 -41.64 -38.77
C ILE A 962 6.27 -41.05 -37.58
N SER A 963 4.96 -40.84 -37.75
CA SER A 963 4.01 -40.32 -36.74
C SER A 963 3.00 -41.39 -36.29
N ILE A 964 2.29 -41.16 -35.17
CA ILE A 964 0.84 -41.38 -34.91
C ILE A 964 0.53 -41.42 -33.39
N LEU A 965 -0.73 -41.13 -33.04
CA LEU A 965 -1.29 -40.86 -31.71
C LEU A 965 -1.37 -42.06 -30.73
N SER A 966 -1.62 -41.73 -29.46
CA SER A 966 -2.63 -42.31 -28.53
C SER A 966 -2.19 -43.11 -27.27
N THR A 967 -2.37 -42.45 -26.11
CA THR A 967 -2.93 -42.89 -24.80
C THR A 967 -2.46 -44.12 -23.98
N LEU A 968 -2.38 -43.87 -22.65
CA LEU A 968 -2.73 -44.75 -21.49
C LEU A 968 -1.73 -45.79 -20.89
N THR A 969 -1.09 -45.38 -19.78
CA THR A 969 -0.95 -46.06 -18.45
C THR A 969 -0.09 -47.30 -18.14
N ILE A 970 0.55 -47.25 -16.94
CA ILE A 970 0.83 -48.33 -15.95
C ILE A 970 2.01 -49.30 -16.25
N THR A 971 2.92 -49.69 -15.34
CA THR A 971 3.29 -49.25 -13.97
C THR A 971 4.70 -49.77 -13.59
N SER A 972 5.40 -49.09 -12.66
CA SER A 972 6.72 -49.46 -12.13
C SER A 972 6.68 -50.48 -10.98
N PHE A 973 7.72 -51.31 -10.84
CA PHE A 973 8.08 -52.05 -9.62
C PHE A 973 9.62 -52.16 -9.50
N VAL A 974 10.12 -52.52 -8.30
CA VAL A 974 11.56 -52.73 -7.94
C VAL A 974 12.39 -51.46 -7.66
N THR A 975 12.14 -50.80 -6.52
CA THR A 975 13.21 -50.27 -5.65
C THR A 975 12.70 -50.10 -4.20
N PHE A 976 12.78 -51.13 -3.35
CA PHE A 976 12.28 -51.04 -1.96
C PHE A 976 13.02 -51.95 -0.94
N ALA A 977 14.33 -52.17 -1.11
CA ALA A 977 15.06 -53.19 -0.33
C ALA A 977 16.41 -52.74 0.28
N TYR A 978 16.69 -51.43 0.39
CA TYR A 978 18.02 -50.96 0.82
C TYR A 978 18.05 -49.74 1.76
N LEU A 979 16.92 -49.40 2.43
CA LEU A 979 16.86 -48.24 3.34
C LEU A 979 16.10 -48.54 4.65
N TYR A 980 16.51 -49.59 5.36
CA TYR A 980 15.98 -49.88 6.71
C TYR A 980 17.05 -50.37 7.70
N SER A 981 18.23 -49.74 7.66
CA SER A 981 19.25 -49.89 8.70
C SER A 981 19.98 -48.55 8.92
N ALA A 982 19.84 -47.98 10.11
CA ALA A 982 20.44 -46.73 10.57
C ALA A 982 19.82 -45.41 10.06
N ILE A 983 18.48 -45.35 10.07
CA ILE A 983 17.83 -44.61 11.18
C ILE A 983 17.66 -45.62 12.32
#